data_AF-A0A2H0J3N6-F1
#
_entry.id   AF-A0A2H0J3N6-F1
#
_cell.length_a   1.000
_cell.length_b   1.000
_cell.length_c   1.000
_cell.angle_alpha   90.00
_cell.angle_beta   90.00
_cell.angle_gamma   90.00
#
_symmetry.space_group_name_H-M   'P 1'
#
loop_
_entity.id
_entity.type
_entity.pdbx_description
1 polymer ?
#
loop_
_entity_poly.entity_id
_entity_poly.type
_entity_poly.pdbx_seq_one_letter_code
_entity_poly.pdbx_strand_id
1 'polypeptide(L)'
;MYFKLRLIPAATAAVLLVACGGGGGSTGSITYTPTSGVGVDGYLQFSKVVCDTNDNGVANTGEPVSYTTSEGVFIFPQGCTHGVILTGGKSKDTQLAFTGQLKAPAGAKVVSTVTSLVAAGMTVAEVNKALGLPATTDLLNTDPVAVSSTGALVNPELLKKTLAVQQLLQKVTETFAGLVSATGSAAIEPIYNEVAAGFASALKAGASTLMTGTALDETVVNTLVKAAGERVLTAATVMSAVQTAITSKGGAAVLANVTSAALKVQGDAYLGASDTASEITSLTLDRQTNTSITSAVVAANLSSTTSATDVASLAAQTKTEAAKPTSTSTTPAAPGVLASFDEATPPTVLGFNGAEGSSIMAGPSGGSGKAVNVLRTGGDPWAGVVVTTGAIPFTATRKTITARVYSPVAGVPMVIKVEDATTPPNASAEIASSAPVVVGWQTLTWVMTGLDLTKTYTKVVLLPKLGTVSPVSGDSFFFDDITLAPADTSTTTPTIPASGLLTSFDEATVPTILGFNGAEGSSIMSGPSGGSGKAVNVLRTGGDPWAGVVVTTGAIPFTATRKTITARVYSPVAGVPMVIKVEDANGAASAEIAATPTVAVGWQTLTWAMTGVDLTKTYTKVVLLPKLGTVSPVSGDSFFFDDITLAPEQATPPTTPTNYLYLTDNALSLFDGTSTTSYSMAQFQSAAGINVKWPMANNAALKLNLAENGSFTLASGQTMSAAVAITQDTPAGAGEVKAYIDNVNVTKTGNTIQVTVPTTANAIVYGVSGDGKTKAIIDFANSVKGVTNTFSSAVNAVSTVVLGEVVNYAVNGVSNDFTGMYALRGKYKVSIVVTNLPLRQTDGTAFGNVTIQVPTKLDATGAATTSVPVTGPGLEGYINLTN
;
A
#
# COMPACT_ATOMS: atom_id res chain seq x y z
N MET A 1 9.57 21.51 -46.75
CA MET A 1 8.58 20.62 -47.40
C MET A 1 7.42 20.45 -46.43
N TYR A 2 6.40 21.27 -46.61
CA TYR A 2 5.16 21.28 -45.83
C TYR A 2 4.16 20.34 -46.51
N PHE A 3 3.59 19.38 -45.76
CA PHE A 3 2.33 18.75 -46.15
C PHE A 3 1.28 18.99 -45.06
N LYS A 4 0.10 19.39 -45.52
CA LYS A 4 -0.94 20.18 -44.83
C LYS A 4 -1.91 19.30 -44.02
N LEU A 5 -2.28 19.78 -42.83
CA LEU A 5 -3.60 19.55 -42.23
C LEU A 5 -4.69 20.14 -43.13
N ARG A 6 -5.67 19.34 -43.56
CA ARG A 6 -7.08 19.73 -43.82
C ARG A 6 -8.02 18.50 -43.79
N LEU A 7 -8.74 18.36 -42.67
CA LEU A 7 -10.18 18.04 -42.49
C LEU A 7 -10.84 16.70 -42.94
N ILE A 8 -11.29 15.92 -41.92
CA ILE A 8 -12.69 15.45 -41.60
C ILE A 8 -13.37 14.36 -42.49
N PRO A 9 -14.19 13.39 -41.98
CA PRO A 9 -14.26 12.62 -40.71
C PRO A 9 -14.68 11.14 -40.94
N ALA A 10 -13.82 10.14 -40.74
CA ALA A 10 -14.19 8.78 -41.15
C ALA A 10 -13.80 7.74 -40.09
N ALA A 11 -14.27 7.93 -38.85
CA ALA A 11 -14.21 6.89 -37.81
C ALA A 11 -15.26 6.96 -36.71
N THR A 12 -16.28 7.80 -36.92
CA THR A 12 -17.32 8.13 -35.95
C THR A 12 -18.65 7.62 -36.47
N ALA A 13 -19.07 6.45 -35.99
CA ALA A 13 -20.46 6.04 -35.78
C ALA A 13 -20.53 4.56 -35.34
N ALA A 14 -20.62 4.32 -34.04
CA ALA A 14 -21.47 3.23 -33.56
C ALA A 14 -22.40 3.69 -32.45
N VAL A 15 -22.29 4.95 -31.99
CA VAL A 15 -23.25 5.56 -31.08
C VAL A 15 -23.40 7.06 -31.43
N LEU A 16 -24.52 7.39 -32.11
CA LEU A 16 -25.30 8.65 -32.18
C LEU A 16 -25.01 9.72 -33.29
N LEU A 17 -26.03 9.93 -34.14
CA LEU A 17 -26.24 11.02 -35.14
C LEU A 17 -26.42 12.40 -34.43
N VAL A 18 -26.15 13.60 -34.97
CA VAL A 18 -26.70 14.26 -36.20
C VAL A 18 -25.85 15.50 -36.62
N ALA A 19 -25.52 15.58 -37.93
CA ALA A 19 -25.31 16.74 -38.83
C ALA A 19 -24.32 17.91 -38.53
N CYS A 20 -23.25 17.93 -39.34
CA CYS A 20 -22.78 19.00 -40.27
C CYS A 20 -22.89 20.51 -39.88
N GLY A 21 -21.73 21.19 -39.85
CA GLY A 21 -21.63 22.67 -39.96
C GLY A 21 -20.25 23.21 -39.56
N GLY A 22 -19.43 23.63 -40.53
CA GLY A 22 -18.00 23.95 -40.36
C GLY A 22 -17.65 25.36 -39.87
N GLY A 23 -16.34 25.58 -39.69
CA GLY A 23 -15.74 26.92 -39.52
C GLY A 23 -14.49 26.90 -38.63
N GLY A 24 -13.30 27.03 -39.23
CA GLY A 24 -12.01 26.97 -38.52
C GLY A 24 -11.45 28.32 -38.05
N GLY A 25 -10.40 28.29 -37.21
CA GLY A 25 -9.63 29.49 -36.84
C GLY A 25 -8.55 29.32 -35.76
N SER A 26 -7.31 29.07 -36.20
CA SER A 26 -6.00 29.54 -35.69
C SER A 26 -5.57 29.40 -34.21
N THR A 27 -4.55 28.56 -34.03
CA THR A 27 -3.68 28.36 -32.86
C THR A 27 -2.55 29.40 -32.73
N GLY A 28 -2.33 29.93 -31.52
CA GLY A 28 -1.06 30.53 -31.10
C GLY A 28 -0.27 29.52 -30.25
N SER A 29 0.94 29.18 -30.66
CA SER A 29 1.82 28.24 -29.94
C SER A 29 2.51 28.95 -28.78
N ILE A 30 2.20 28.54 -27.55
CA ILE A 30 2.93 28.93 -26.33
C ILE A 30 4.03 27.88 -26.08
N THR A 31 5.28 28.31 -26.00
CA THR A 31 6.44 27.46 -25.72
C THR A 31 6.73 27.50 -24.21
N TYR A 32 6.74 26.34 -23.56
CA TYR A 32 7.06 26.21 -22.14
C TYR A 32 8.53 25.81 -21.95
N THR A 33 9.17 26.25 -20.87
CA THR A 33 10.54 25.84 -20.49
C THR A 33 10.48 24.95 -19.24
N PRO A 34 10.68 23.63 -19.36
CA PRO A 34 10.62 22.71 -18.22
C PRO A 34 11.68 23.03 -17.16
N THR A 35 11.36 22.77 -15.89
CA THR A 35 12.34 22.79 -14.79
C THR A 35 12.39 21.41 -14.11
N SER A 36 13.53 21.06 -13.54
CA SER A 36 13.74 19.78 -12.85
C SER A 36 14.77 19.90 -11.73
N GLY A 37 14.72 18.95 -10.79
CA GLY A 37 15.63 18.90 -9.66
C GLY A 37 15.57 17.58 -8.91
N VAL A 38 16.22 17.52 -7.76
CA VAL A 38 16.27 16.34 -6.86
C VAL A 38 15.85 16.70 -5.43
N GLY A 39 15.16 15.78 -4.75
CA GLY A 39 14.87 15.85 -3.32
C GLY A 39 15.89 15.06 -2.49
N VAL A 40 16.43 15.66 -1.43
CA VAL A 40 17.59 15.13 -0.69
C VAL A 40 17.40 15.16 0.84
N ASP A 41 17.25 13.96 1.40
CA ASP A 41 17.45 13.48 2.77
C ASP A 41 17.92 12.00 2.67
N GLY A 42 19.02 11.81 1.93
CA GLY A 42 19.12 10.69 0.98
C GLY A 42 18.13 10.90 -0.19
N TYR A 43 18.33 10.30 -1.37
CA TYR A 43 17.38 10.57 -2.47
C TYR A 43 15.93 10.29 -2.02
N LEU A 44 15.07 11.30 -2.02
CA LEU A 44 13.70 11.17 -1.52
C LEU A 44 12.78 10.66 -2.62
N GLN A 45 12.28 9.45 -2.49
CA GLN A 45 11.46 8.76 -3.48
C GLN A 45 9.97 9.01 -3.29
N PHE A 46 9.27 9.26 -4.40
CA PHE A 46 7.81 9.44 -4.43
C PHE A 46 7.27 10.56 -3.53
N SER A 47 8.12 11.53 -3.21
CA SER A 47 7.75 12.74 -2.48
C SER A 47 6.95 13.68 -3.37
N LYS A 48 5.96 14.34 -2.79
CA LYS A 48 5.18 15.38 -3.46
C LYS A 48 6.03 16.65 -3.53
N VAL A 49 6.13 17.25 -4.71
CA VAL A 49 6.83 18.53 -4.92
C VAL A 49 5.83 19.55 -5.45
N VAL A 50 5.63 20.64 -4.72
CA VAL A 50 4.69 21.70 -5.07
C VAL A 50 5.47 22.94 -5.51
N CYS A 51 5.10 23.52 -6.65
CA CYS A 51 5.57 24.84 -7.05
C CYS A 51 4.76 25.88 -6.28
N ASP A 52 5.39 26.59 -5.36
CA ASP A 52 4.76 27.58 -4.46
C ASP A 52 4.48 28.88 -5.21
N THR A 53 3.46 28.86 -6.07
CA THR A 53 3.15 29.93 -7.03
C THR A 53 2.72 31.25 -6.39
N ASN A 54 2.41 31.25 -5.09
CA ASN A 54 2.07 32.46 -4.35
C ASN A 54 3.16 32.90 -3.36
N ASP A 55 4.29 32.20 -3.32
CA ASP A 55 5.47 32.46 -2.49
C ASP A 55 5.13 32.59 -0.99
N ASN A 56 4.09 31.90 -0.51
CA ASN A 56 3.68 31.96 0.90
C ASN A 56 4.37 30.89 1.77
N GLY A 57 5.17 30.01 1.17
CA GLY A 57 5.89 28.94 1.86
C GLY A 57 4.99 27.80 2.34
N VAL A 58 3.76 27.68 1.82
CA VAL A 58 2.76 26.69 2.22
C VAL A 58 2.14 26.06 0.97
N ALA A 59 2.26 24.74 0.84
CA ALA A 59 1.63 24.02 -0.25
C ALA A 59 0.10 24.18 -0.23
N ASN A 60 -0.47 24.82 -1.26
CA ASN A 60 -1.90 25.10 -1.35
C ASN A 60 -2.60 24.26 -2.45
N THR A 61 -3.92 24.15 -2.31
CA THR A 61 -4.76 23.51 -3.34
C THR A 61 -4.77 24.37 -4.60
N GLY A 62 -4.50 23.76 -5.76
CA GLY A 62 -4.50 24.44 -7.06
C GLY A 62 -3.10 24.83 -7.56
N GLU A 63 -2.07 24.70 -6.72
CA GLU A 63 -0.69 24.91 -7.14
C GLU A 63 -0.16 23.75 -7.98
N PRO A 64 0.75 23.99 -8.94
CA PRO A 64 1.35 22.93 -9.74
C PRO A 64 2.07 21.90 -8.87
N VAL A 65 1.76 20.63 -9.09
CA VAL A 65 2.36 19.51 -8.37
C VAL A 65 3.15 18.61 -9.32
N SER A 66 4.32 18.18 -8.86
CA SER A 66 5.12 17.10 -9.43
C SER A 66 5.44 16.09 -8.32
N TYR A 67 6.08 14.99 -8.67
CA TYR A 67 6.52 13.97 -7.71
C TYR A 67 7.94 13.55 -8.05
N THR A 68 8.72 13.23 -7.02
CA THR A 68 10.03 12.62 -7.23
C THR A 68 9.87 11.18 -7.72
N THR A 69 10.77 10.73 -8.60
CA THR A 69 10.85 9.34 -9.05
C THR A 69 11.49 8.46 -7.97
N SER A 70 11.69 7.17 -8.26
CA SER A 70 12.53 6.27 -7.45
C SER A 70 14.00 6.74 -7.35
N GLU A 71 14.43 7.66 -8.22
CA GLU A 71 15.77 8.25 -8.18
C GLU A 71 15.79 9.62 -7.52
N GLY A 72 14.69 10.04 -6.88
CA GLY A 72 14.59 11.34 -6.21
C GLY A 72 14.44 12.54 -7.14
N VAL A 73 14.30 12.32 -8.46
CA VAL A 73 14.22 13.37 -9.49
C VAL A 73 12.78 13.83 -9.69
N PHE A 74 12.51 15.13 -9.75
CA PHE A 74 11.20 15.69 -10.14
C PHE A 74 11.31 16.59 -11.37
N ILE A 75 10.21 16.74 -12.11
CA ILE A 75 10.13 17.59 -13.32
C ILE A 75 8.80 18.35 -13.32
N PHE A 76 8.85 19.66 -13.55
CA PHE A 76 7.70 20.48 -13.93
C PHE A 76 7.72 20.73 -15.44
N PRO A 77 6.90 20.04 -16.25
CA PRO A 77 6.96 20.14 -17.72
C PRO A 77 6.67 21.55 -18.25
N GLN A 78 5.84 22.31 -17.53
CA GLN A 78 5.53 23.71 -17.86
C GLN A 78 6.54 24.71 -17.27
N GLY A 79 7.52 24.22 -16.50
CA GLY A 79 8.39 25.01 -15.65
C GLY A 79 7.76 25.40 -14.31
N CYS A 80 8.61 25.71 -13.34
CA CYS A 80 8.26 26.36 -12.08
C CYS A 80 9.22 27.55 -11.90
N THR A 81 8.68 28.75 -11.83
CA THR A 81 9.43 30.00 -11.65
C THR A 81 9.50 30.46 -10.20
N HIS A 82 8.87 29.71 -9.29
CA HIS A 82 8.76 30.01 -7.86
C HIS A 82 9.56 29.02 -7.02
N GLY A 83 9.56 29.23 -5.70
CA GLY A 83 10.07 28.25 -4.75
C GLY A 83 9.35 26.91 -4.86
N VAL A 84 9.98 25.86 -4.36
CA VAL A 84 9.39 24.52 -4.32
C VAL A 84 9.33 23.98 -2.90
N ILE A 85 8.27 23.24 -2.61
CA ILE A 85 8.01 22.61 -1.32
C ILE A 85 7.91 21.10 -1.54
N LEU A 86 8.70 20.32 -0.80
CA LEU A 86 8.73 18.87 -0.89
C LEU A 86 8.27 18.25 0.43
N THR A 87 7.30 17.34 0.36
CA THR A 87 6.76 16.60 1.51
C THR A 87 6.54 15.12 1.22
N GLY A 88 6.55 14.30 2.28
CA GLY A 88 6.30 12.87 2.21
C GLY A 88 7.36 12.09 1.44
N GLY A 89 7.01 10.86 1.02
CA GLY A 89 7.92 9.93 0.37
C GLY A 89 8.80 9.15 1.35
N LYS A 90 9.84 8.49 0.83
CA LYS A 90 10.80 7.71 1.61
C LYS A 90 12.23 8.06 1.22
N SER A 91 13.15 8.00 2.17
CA SER A 91 14.58 8.02 1.85
C SER A 91 14.94 6.74 1.09
N LYS A 92 15.60 6.87 -0.07
CA LYS A 92 16.10 5.76 -0.87
C LYS A 92 17.06 4.88 -0.06
N ASP A 93 17.87 5.51 0.77
CA ASP A 93 19.00 4.84 1.42
C ASP A 93 18.54 4.08 2.68
N THR A 94 17.63 4.67 3.47
CA THR A 94 17.15 4.07 4.73
C THR A 94 15.78 3.39 4.63
N GLN A 95 15.03 3.65 3.55
CA GLN A 95 13.63 3.22 3.35
C GLN A 95 12.65 3.75 4.41
N LEU A 96 13.09 4.66 5.27
CA LEU A 96 12.24 5.33 6.26
C LEU A 96 11.39 6.40 5.58
N ALA A 97 10.17 6.58 6.09
CA ALA A 97 9.28 7.63 5.64
C ALA A 97 9.83 9.00 6.04
N PHE A 98 9.84 9.94 5.09
CA PHE A 98 10.14 11.32 5.39
C PHE A 98 8.90 11.99 5.99
N THR A 99 9.01 12.46 7.23
CA THR A 99 7.90 13.05 8.00
C THR A 99 7.94 14.58 8.08
N GLY A 100 8.98 15.21 7.51
CA GLY A 100 9.18 16.65 7.51
C GLY A 100 8.74 17.36 6.23
N GLN A 101 9.21 18.59 6.05
CA GLN A 101 8.99 19.41 4.86
C GLN A 101 10.30 20.09 4.43
N LEU A 102 10.72 19.90 3.18
CA LEU A 102 11.88 20.59 2.61
C LEU A 102 11.41 21.70 1.67
N LYS A 103 12.18 22.79 1.60
CA LYS A 103 11.92 23.93 0.71
C LYS A 103 13.17 24.29 -0.07
N ALA A 104 12.99 24.84 -1.25
CA ALA A 104 14.09 25.46 -1.99
C ALA A 104 13.61 26.75 -2.67
N PRO A 105 14.48 27.78 -2.76
CA PRO A 105 14.14 29.01 -3.45
C PRO A 105 13.95 28.79 -4.96
N ALA A 106 13.33 29.75 -5.63
CA ALA A 106 13.12 29.72 -7.07
C ALA A 106 14.42 29.44 -7.85
N GLY A 107 14.33 28.54 -8.83
CA GLY A 107 15.45 28.17 -9.70
C GLY A 107 16.46 27.17 -9.10
N ALA A 108 16.30 26.74 -7.85
CA ALA A 108 17.12 25.67 -7.27
C ALA A 108 16.84 24.31 -7.93
N LYS A 109 17.89 23.53 -8.16
CA LYS A 109 17.81 22.14 -8.64
C LYS A 109 17.89 21.11 -7.52
N VAL A 110 18.19 21.55 -6.30
CA VAL A 110 18.32 20.69 -5.12
C VAL A 110 17.36 21.15 -4.03
N VAL A 111 16.48 20.25 -3.60
CA VAL A 111 15.56 20.45 -2.48
C VAL A 111 16.06 19.63 -1.31
N SER A 112 16.69 20.29 -0.34
CA SER A 112 17.39 19.69 0.79
C SER A 112 17.19 20.53 2.05
N THR A 113 17.69 20.04 3.17
CA THR A 113 17.66 20.79 4.44
C THR A 113 18.41 22.12 4.33
N VAL A 114 19.53 22.14 3.61
CA VAL A 114 20.34 23.36 3.47
C VAL A 114 19.68 24.37 2.53
N THR A 115 18.97 23.92 1.48
CA THR A 115 18.17 24.85 0.67
C THR A 115 16.90 25.30 1.39
N SER A 116 16.43 24.54 2.39
CA SER A 116 15.34 24.96 3.27
C SER A 116 15.77 26.12 4.18
N LEU A 117 17.01 26.14 4.65
CA LEU A 117 17.56 27.30 5.38
C LEU A 117 17.66 28.55 4.49
N VAL A 118 18.01 28.37 3.21
CA VAL A 118 18.01 29.47 2.23
C VAL A 118 16.59 29.99 1.99
N ALA A 119 15.63 29.09 1.77
CA ALA A 119 14.22 29.43 1.63
C ALA A 119 13.65 30.11 2.88
N ALA A 120 14.20 29.82 4.06
CA ALA A 120 13.87 30.46 5.34
C ALA A 120 14.56 31.83 5.55
N GLY A 121 15.27 32.38 4.56
CA GLY A 121 15.76 33.76 4.55
C GLY A 121 17.26 33.94 4.81
N MET A 122 18.05 32.86 4.83
CA MET A 122 19.51 32.94 4.74
C MET A 122 19.96 33.05 3.28
N THR A 123 21.10 33.71 3.05
CA THR A 123 21.80 33.64 1.77
C THR A 123 22.67 32.40 1.68
N VAL A 124 23.01 31.96 0.46
CA VAL A 124 23.95 30.84 0.24
C VAL A 124 25.28 31.07 0.96
N ALA A 125 25.78 32.31 0.97
CA ALA A 125 27.04 32.66 1.65
C ALA A 125 26.94 32.52 3.19
N GLU A 126 25.81 32.91 3.77
CA GLU A 126 25.56 32.73 5.21
C GLU A 126 25.47 31.25 5.58
N VAL A 127 24.81 30.43 4.76
CA VAL A 127 24.74 28.96 4.99
C VAL A 127 26.12 28.34 4.84
N ASN A 128 26.88 28.67 3.78
CA ASN A 128 28.25 28.18 3.59
C ASN A 128 29.14 28.53 4.79
N LYS A 129 29.07 29.78 5.28
CA LYS A 129 29.81 30.21 6.46
C LYS A 129 29.39 29.43 7.72
N ALA A 130 28.09 29.28 7.96
CA ALA A 130 27.58 28.55 9.12
C ALA A 130 28.05 27.08 9.13
N LEU A 131 28.07 26.43 7.97
CA LEU A 131 28.50 25.03 7.83
C LEU A 131 30.02 24.87 7.65
N GLY A 132 30.79 25.97 7.65
CA GLY A 132 32.23 25.94 7.37
C GLY A 132 32.56 25.35 5.99
N LEU A 133 31.68 25.54 5.00
CA LEU A 133 31.91 25.16 3.60
C LEU A 133 32.66 26.28 2.85
N PRO A 134 33.35 25.96 1.74
CA PRO A 134 33.90 26.99 0.86
C PRO A 134 32.84 28.01 0.44
N ALA A 135 33.20 29.30 0.41
CA ALA A 135 32.27 30.37 0.04
C ALA A 135 31.67 30.21 -1.37
N THR A 136 32.39 29.51 -2.26
CA THR A 136 32.00 29.22 -3.65
C THR A 136 31.11 27.99 -3.82
N THR A 137 30.78 27.26 -2.75
CA THR A 137 29.93 26.07 -2.84
C THR A 137 28.51 26.46 -3.28
N ASP A 138 28.05 25.90 -4.41
CA ASP A 138 26.71 26.15 -4.95
C ASP A 138 25.70 25.17 -4.33
N LEU A 139 25.06 25.60 -3.23
CA LEU A 139 24.07 24.80 -2.52
C LEU A 139 22.76 24.60 -3.30
N LEU A 140 22.48 25.42 -4.32
CA LEU A 140 21.21 25.36 -5.04
C LEU A 140 21.26 24.37 -6.21
N ASN A 141 22.45 24.09 -6.73
CA ASN A 141 22.62 23.24 -7.92
C ASN A 141 23.53 22.02 -7.72
N THR A 142 24.32 21.97 -6.65
CA THR A 142 25.22 20.84 -6.41
C THR A 142 24.50 19.74 -5.66
N ASP A 143 24.36 18.56 -6.29
CA ASP A 143 23.76 17.39 -5.66
C ASP A 143 24.70 16.79 -4.59
N PRO A 144 24.34 16.84 -3.29
CA PRO A 144 25.16 16.28 -2.23
C PRO A 144 25.28 14.75 -2.28
N VAL A 145 24.28 14.03 -2.79
CA VAL A 145 24.25 12.55 -2.80
C VAL A 145 24.82 11.95 -4.08
N ALA A 146 25.31 12.77 -5.01
CA ALA A 146 25.87 12.32 -6.27
C ALA A 146 27.03 11.32 -6.06
N VAL A 147 26.95 10.21 -6.78
CA VAL A 147 28.02 9.20 -6.87
C VAL A 147 28.62 9.17 -8.27
N SER A 148 29.92 8.92 -8.34
CA SER A 148 30.64 8.68 -9.59
C SER A 148 30.24 7.34 -10.21
N SER A 149 30.71 7.07 -11.43
CA SER A 149 30.49 5.78 -12.13
C SER A 149 31.06 4.57 -11.39
N THR A 150 31.97 4.78 -10.42
CA THR A 150 32.54 3.73 -9.58
C THR A 150 31.84 3.60 -8.23
N GLY A 151 30.78 4.39 -7.98
CA GLY A 151 30.00 4.38 -6.73
C GLY A 151 30.58 5.22 -5.60
N ALA A 152 31.71 5.92 -5.81
CA ALA A 152 32.28 6.84 -4.82
C ALA A 152 31.52 8.18 -4.78
N LEU A 153 31.33 8.74 -3.58
CA LEU A 153 30.69 10.04 -3.39
C LEU A 153 31.48 11.15 -4.09
N VAL A 154 30.77 12.00 -4.83
CA VAL A 154 31.35 13.17 -5.51
C VAL A 154 31.50 14.34 -4.55
N ASN A 155 30.52 14.52 -3.65
CA ASN A 155 30.46 15.66 -2.73
C ASN A 155 30.35 15.23 -1.24
N PRO A 156 31.27 14.41 -0.72
CA PRO A 156 31.12 13.79 0.60
C PRO A 156 31.06 14.81 1.75
N GLU A 157 31.83 15.91 1.68
CA GLU A 157 31.80 16.96 2.71
C GLU A 157 30.43 17.67 2.74
N LEU A 158 29.88 18.00 1.57
CA LEU A 158 28.56 18.62 1.46
C LEU A 158 27.46 17.68 1.96
N LEU A 159 27.54 16.38 1.64
CA LEU A 159 26.61 15.37 2.12
C LEU A 159 26.61 15.27 3.64
N LYS A 160 27.78 15.04 4.25
CA LYS A 160 27.89 14.86 5.71
C LYS A 160 27.39 16.08 6.48
N LYS A 161 27.69 17.29 5.98
CA LYS A 161 27.20 18.54 6.58
C LYS A 161 25.69 18.74 6.38
N THR A 162 25.16 18.36 5.22
CA THR A 162 23.70 18.39 4.96
C THR A 162 22.97 17.41 5.90
N LEU A 163 23.47 16.18 6.05
CA LEU A 163 22.91 15.17 6.95
C LEU A 163 23.03 15.55 8.44
N ALA A 164 24.12 16.21 8.85
CA ALA A 164 24.24 16.72 10.21
C ALA A 164 23.16 17.76 10.53
N VAL A 165 22.90 18.71 9.61
CA VAL A 165 21.82 19.70 9.79
C VAL A 165 20.44 19.03 9.76
N GLN A 166 20.25 18.08 8.84
CA GLN A 166 19.02 17.29 8.74
C GLN A 166 18.72 16.57 10.06
N GLN A 167 19.72 15.91 10.64
CA GLN A 167 19.57 15.19 11.90
C GLN A 167 19.15 16.13 13.04
N LEU A 168 19.76 17.31 13.14
CA LEU A 168 19.37 18.30 14.15
C LEU A 168 17.92 18.74 13.98
N LEU A 169 17.53 19.09 12.75
CA LEU A 169 16.18 19.58 12.44
C LEU A 169 15.13 18.50 12.70
N GLN A 170 15.40 17.28 12.23
CA GLN A 170 14.51 16.12 12.42
C GLN A 170 14.35 15.79 13.90
N LYS A 171 15.44 15.65 14.67
CA LYS A 171 15.35 15.23 16.07
C LYS A 171 14.74 16.29 16.98
N VAL A 172 14.92 17.57 16.68
CA VAL A 172 14.21 18.66 17.38
C VAL A 172 12.71 18.60 17.07
N THR A 173 12.35 18.41 15.80
CA THR A 173 10.94 18.26 15.38
C THR A 173 10.28 17.06 16.06
N GLU A 174 10.94 15.89 16.05
CA GLU A 174 10.48 14.67 16.71
C GLU A 174 10.36 14.85 18.23
N THR A 175 11.28 15.60 18.85
CA THR A 175 11.21 15.90 20.28
C THR A 175 9.96 16.71 20.59
N PHE A 176 9.69 17.79 19.85
CA PHE A 176 8.49 18.62 20.06
C PHE A 176 7.18 17.88 19.74
N ALA A 177 7.13 17.13 18.64
CA ALA A 177 5.99 16.30 18.30
C ALA A 177 5.74 15.18 19.33
N GLY A 178 6.81 14.55 19.81
CA GLY A 178 6.77 13.45 20.78
C GLY A 178 6.24 13.84 22.15
N LEU A 179 6.34 15.11 22.55
CA LEU A 179 5.76 15.61 23.80
C LEU A 179 4.24 15.40 23.90
N VAL A 180 3.56 15.27 22.77
CA VAL A 180 2.11 15.01 22.68
C VAL A 180 1.78 13.78 21.85
N SER A 181 2.78 12.96 21.53
CA SER A 181 2.65 11.81 20.63
C SER A 181 1.99 12.16 19.28
N ALA A 182 2.29 13.35 18.73
CA ALA A 182 1.75 13.78 17.45
C ALA A 182 2.23 12.86 16.32
N THR A 183 1.31 12.41 15.47
CA THR A 183 1.58 11.54 14.34
C THR A 183 0.95 12.09 13.06
N GLY A 184 1.56 11.77 11.92
CA GLY A 184 1.09 12.20 10.60
C GLY A 184 1.58 13.58 10.16
N SER A 185 1.65 13.76 8.84
CA SER A 185 2.24 14.93 8.19
C SER A 185 1.58 16.26 8.55
N ALA A 186 0.24 16.28 8.70
CA ALA A 186 -0.50 17.50 9.03
C ALA A 186 -0.13 18.08 10.43
N ALA A 187 0.34 17.23 11.35
CA ALA A 187 0.77 17.66 12.67
C ALA A 187 2.29 17.97 12.73
N ILE A 188 3.10 17.23 11.97
CA ILE A 188 4.57 17.31 12.04
C ILE A 188 5.14 18.40 11.10
N GLU A 189 4.60 18.57 9.90
CA GLU A 189 5.11 19.55 8.92
C GLU A 189 5.10 21.00 9.43
N PRO A 190 4.05 21.49 10.13
CA PRO A 190 4.07 22.84 10.71
C PRO A 190 5.17 23.02 11.77
N ILE A 191 5.44 21.99 12.58
CA ILE A 191 6.52 22.01 13.58
C ILE A 191 7.87 22.07 12.86
N TYR A 192 8.07 21.20 11.87
CA TYR A 192 9.30 21.14 11.08
C TYR A 192 9.63 22.50 10.43
N ASN A 193 8.62 23.16 9.87
CA ASN A 193 8.75 24.48 9.27
C ASN A 193 9.23 25.54 10.26
N GLU A 194 8.66 25.58 11.46
CA GLU A 194 9.07 26.55 12.48
C GLU A 194 10.44 26.23 13.08
N VAL A 195 10.81 24.95 13.17
CA VAL A 195 12.17 24.54 13.54
C VAL A 195 13.18 25.04 12.50
N ALA A 196 12.92 24.82 11.21
CA ALA A 196 13.77 25.30 10.12
C ALA A 196 13.93 26.84 10.14
N ALA A 197 12.81 27.56 10.29
CA ALA A 197 12.82 29.02 10.38
C ALA A 197 13.54 29.54 11.62
N GLY A 198 13.42 28.85 12.75
CA GLY A 198 14.13 29.16 14.00
C GLY A 198 15.64 28.99 13.85
N PHE A 199 16.05 27.89 13.22
CA PHE A 199 17.46 27.62 12.93
C PHE A 199 18.03 28.69 11.99
N ALA A 200 17.35 29.00 10.89
CA ALA A 200 17.77 30.03 9.94
C ALA A 200 17.90 31.41 10.62
N SER A 201 16.92 31.78 11.45
CA SER A 201 16.93 33.05 12.20
C SER A 201 18.12 33.13 13.15
N ALA A 202 18.39 32.07 13.91
CA ALA A 202 19.49 32.01 14.87
C ALA A 202 20.88 32.03 14.21
N LEU A 203 21.06 31.25 13.13
CA LEU A 203 22.32 31.24 12.37
C LEU A 203 22.62 32.60 11.73
N LYS A 204 21.58 33.26 11.20
CA LYS A 204 21.69 34.60 10.62
C LYS A 204 22.03 35.66 11.67
N ALA A 205 21.37 35.62 12.83
CA ALA A 205 21.57 36.59 13.89
C ALA A 205 22.94 36.47 14.59
N GLY A 206 23.47 35.26 14.75
CA GLY A 206 24.70 35.02 15.51
C GLY A 206 26.00 35.28 14.74
N ALA A 207 25.97 35.36 13.40
CA ALA A 207 27.16 35.24 12.55
C ALA A 207 28.04 34.01 12.89
N SER A 208 27.47 33.02 13.57
CA SER A 208 28.15 31.91 14.23
C SER A 208 28.38 30.75 13.27
N THR A 209 29.55 30.14 13.37
CA THR A 209 29.86 28.89 12.69
C THR A 209 29.25 27.74 13.49
N LEU A 210 28.25 27.06 12.91
CA LEU A 210 27.60 25.90 13.53
C LEU A 210 28.55 24.71 13.65
N MET A 211 29.48 24.55 12.70
CA MET A 211 30.42 23.44 12.68
C MET A 211 31.76 23.83 12.07
N THR A 212 32.83 23.30 12.64
CA THR A 212 34.19 23.42 12.09
C THR A 212 34.82 22.04 12.00
N GLY A 213 35.31 21.68 10.81
CA GLY A 213 35.85 20.34 10.58
C GLY A 213 34.81 19.26 10.86
N THR A 214 35.11 18.39 11.83
CA THR A 214 34.29 17.22 12.17
C THR A 214 33.39 17.40 13.39
N ALA A 215 33.21 18.64 13.89
CA ALA A 215 32.47 18.90 15.12
C ALA A 215 31.49 20.08 15.02
N LEU A 216 30.30 19.89 15.57
CA LEU A 216 29.30 20.93 15.85
C LEU A 216 29.70 21.77 17.08
N ASP A 217 29.30 23.03 17.10
CA ASP A 217 29.37 23.87 18.30
C ASP A 217 28.12 23.66 19.17
N GLU A 218 28.29 23.12 20.38
CA GLU A 218 27.17 22.80 21.28
C GLU A 218 26.37 24.05 21.70
N THR A 219 27.06 25.19 21.86
CA THR A 219 26.44 26.47 22.24
C THR A 219 25.58 26.99 21.11
N VAL A 220 26.05 26.85 19.87
CA VAL A 220 25.25 27.19 18.69
C VAL A 220 24.06 26.24 18.58
N VAL A 221 24.25 24.92 18.71
CA VAL A 221 23.14 23.94 18.70
C VAL A 221 22.09 24.29 19.76
N ASN A 222 22.49 24.62 20.98
CA ASN A 222 21.57 25.08 22.03
C ASN A 222 20.76 26.31 21.59
N THR A 223 21.45 27.31 21.01
CA THR A 223 20.81 28.51 20.48
C THR A 223 19.79 28.19 19.38
N LEU A 224 20.09 27.22 18.49
CA LEU A 224 19.18 26.77 17.43
C LEU A 224 17.91 26.13 18.01
N VAL A 225 18.06 25.19 18.96
CA VAL A 225 16.93 24.51 19.60
C VAL A 225 16.04 25.50 20.34
N LYS A 226 16.65 26.47 21.04
CA LYS A 226 15.92 27.51 21.75
C LYS A 226 15.10 28.37 20.78
N ALA A 227 15.72 28.88 19.72
CA ALA A 227 15.04 29.70 18.71
C ALA A 227 13.91 28.92 18.01
N ALA A 228 14.11 27.64 17.70
CA ALA A 228 13.07 26.77 17.18
C ALA A 228 11.88 26.65 18.15
N GLY A 229 12.14 26.38 19.43
CA GLY A 229 11.07 26.27 20.44
C GLY A 229 10.29 27.57 20.64
N GLU A 230 10.97 28.73 20.61
CA GLU A 230 10.32 30.06 20.74
C GLU A 230 9.37 30.35 19.56
N ARG A 231 9.76 29.95 18.34
CA ARG A 231 8.87 30.05 17.17
C ARG A 231 7.69 29.09 17.26
N VAL A 232 7.94 27.83 17.61
CA VAL A 232 6.88 26.81 17.78
C VAL A 232 5.84 27.27 18.81
N LEU A 233 6.26 27.94 19.89
CA LEU A 233 5.37 28.50 20.93
C LEU A 233 4.45 29.62 20.44
N THR A 234 4.80 30.30 19.34
CA THR A 234 4.06 31.48 18.84
C THR A 234 3.38 31.26 17.49
N ALA A 235 3.67 30.15 16.81
CA ALA A 235 3.14 29.85 15.48
C ALA A 235 1.68 29.39 15.51
N ALA A 236 0.81 30.11 14.79
CA ALA A 236 -0.62 29.79 14.68
C ALA A 236 -0.92 28.47 13.95
N THR A 237 0.02 27.98 13.14
CA THR A 237 -0.08 26.74 12.38
C THR A 237 0.28 25.50 13.21
N VAL A 238 0.92 25.70 14.37
CA VAL A 238 1.28 24.61 15.30
C VAL A 238 0.13 24.38 16.28
N MET A 239 -0.17 23.11 16.56
CA MET A 239 -1.21 22.72 17.51
C MET A 239 -0.93 23.27 18.92
N SER A 240 -1.93 23.89 19.56
CA SER A 240 -1.79 24.44 20.92
C SER A 240 -1.39 23.41 21.98
N ALA A 241 -1.67 22.12 21.76
CA ALA A 241 -1.23 21.04 22.63
C ALA A 241 0.31 20.95 22.69
N VAL A 242 1.01 21.10 21.56
CA VAL A 242 2.48 21.11 21.50
C VAL A 242 3.03 22.32 22.26
N GLN A 243 2.44 23.50 22.05
CA GLN A 243 2.82 24.74 22.74
C GLN A 243 2.68 24.61 24.25
N THR A 244 1.56 24.03 24.69
CA THR A 244 1.28 23.76 26.11
C THR A 244 2.30 22.77 26.69
N ALA A 245 2.63 21.72 25.95
CA ALA A 245 3.59 20.71 26.40
C ALA A 245 5.04 21.24 26.48
N ILE A 246 5.44 22.10 25.54
CA ILE A 246 6.74 22.80 25.62
C ILE A 246 6.77 23.71 26.86
N THR A 247 5.70 24.46 27.10
CA THR A 247 5.59 25.34 28.28
C THR A 247 5.63 24.54 29.58
N SER A 248 4.93 23.40 29.64
CA SER A 248 4.89 22.55 30.84
C SER A 248 6.25 21.92 31.16
N LYS A 249 7.08 21.65 30.15
CA LYS A 249 8.47 21.19 30.29
C LYS A 249 9.47 22.33 30.62
N GLY A 250 8.99 23.51 30.99
CA GLY A 250 9.82 24.66 31.37
C GLY A 250 10.21 25.59 30.22
N GLY A 251 9.64 25.38 29.03
CA GLY A 251 9.83 26.25 27.87
C GLY A 251 11.06 25.89 27.02
N ALA A 252 11.23 26.64 25.92
CA ALA A 252 12.23 26.37 24.89
C ALA A 252 13.68 26.34 25.42
N ALA A 253 14.02 27.22 26.36
CA ALA A 253 15.38 27.29 26.92
C ALA A 253 15.76 26.04 27.73
N VAL A 254 14.83 25.48 28.51
CA VAL A 254 15.08 24.25 29.29
C VAL A 254 15.28 23.06 28.34
N LEU A 255 14.41 22.91 27.34
CA LEU A 255 14.53 21.85 26.34
C LEU A 255 15.83 21.95 25.54
N ALA A 256 16.27 23.17 25.19
CA ALA A 256 17.55 23.39 24.53
C ALA A 256 18.74 22.92 25.37
N ASN A 257 18.75 23.26 26.68
CA ASN A 257 19.81 22.85 27.59
C ASN A 257 19.88 21.33 27.79
N VAL A 258 18.74 20.64 27.76
CA VAL A 258 18.68 19.18 27.91
C VAL A 258 19.15 18.46 26.65
N THR A 259 18.83 18.99 25.47
CA THR A 259 18.99 18.25 24.20
C THR A 259 20.26 18.58 23.43
N SER A 260 20.86 19.77 23.62
CA SER A 260 21.96 20.26 22.77
C SER A 260 23.16 19.32 22.71
N ALA A 261 23.59 18.78 23.85
CA ALA A 261 24.73 17.88 23.92
C ALA A 261 24.48 16.54 23.19
N ALA A 262 23.27 16.01 23.29
CA ALA A 262 22.87 14.76 22.63
C ALA A 262 22.73 14.93 21.11
N LEU A 263 22.13 16.05 20.69
CA LEU A 263 22.03 16.44 19.29
C LEU A 263 23.40 16.66 18.65
N LYS A 264 24.33 17.30 19.38
CA LYS A 264 25.73 17.42 18.98
C LYS A 264 26.37 16.05 18.72
N VAL A 265 26.20 15.09 19.64
CA VAL A 265 26.75 13.73 19.46
C VAL A 265 26.24 13.07 18.18
N GLN A 266 24.94 13.19 17.89
CA GLN A 266 24.38 12.60 16.67
C GLN A 266 24.86 13.31 15.39
N GLY A 267 24.98 14.63 15.41
CA GLY A 267 25.49 15.38 14.27
C GLY A 267 27.00 15.20 14.04
N ASP A 268 27.81 15.19 15.10
CA ASP A 268 29.26 14.91 15.03
C ASP A 268 29.55 13.55 14.40
N ALA A 269 28.68 12.56 14.63
CA ALA A 269 28.83 11.24 14.01
C ALA A 269 28.82 11.30 12.47
N TYR A 270 27.95 12.13 11.87
CA TYR A 270 27.95 12.34 10.43
C TYR A 270 29.20 13.08 9.98
N LEU A 271 29.62 14.10 10.71
CA LEU A 271 30.79 14.91 10.35
C LEU A 271 32.10 14.10 10.44
N GLY A 272 32.16 13.12 11.36
CA GLY A 272 33.28 12.21 11.54
C GLY A 272 33.24 10.93 10.71
N ALA A 273 32.15 10.66 9.98
CA ALA A 273 32.02 9.47 9.15
C ALA A 273 33.02 9.47 7.98
N SER A 274 33.39 8.28 7.51
CA SER A 274 34.20 8.15 6.29
C SER A 274 33.42 8.62 5.06
N ASP A 275 34.12 8.85 3.94
CA ASP A 275 33.51 9.26 2.67
C ASP A 275 32.89 8.07 1.89
N THR A 276 32.58 6.99 2.61
CA THR A 276 32.01 5.76 2.04
C THR A 276 30.48 5.82 2.10
N ALA A 277 29.82 5.75 0.92
CA ALA A 277 28.37 5.84 0.82
C ALA A 277 27.63 4.84 1.72
N SER A 278 28.04 3.56 1.73
CA SER A 278 27.41 2.50 2.54
C SER A 278 27.53 2.73 4.06
N GLU A 279 28.65 3.29 4.52
CA GLU A 279 28.84 3.65 5.94
C GLU A 279 27.91 4.79 6.33
N ILE A 280 27.85 5.83 5.49
CA ILE A 280 26.93 6.96 5.70
C ILE A 280 25.47 6.49 5.68
N THR A 281 25.09 5.58 4.78
CA THR A 281 23.74 4.99 4.77
C THR A 281 23.43 4.25 6.06
N SER A 282 24.34 3.40 6.52
CA SER A 282 24.17 2.62 7.75
C SER A 282 24.07 3.52 8.99
N LEU A 283 24.93 4.55 9.05
CA LEU A 283 24.87 5.58 10.08
C LEU A 283 23.55 6.35 10.01
N THR A 284 23.08 6.71 8.82
CA THR A 284 21.83 7.44 8.65
C THR A 284 20.65 6.65 9.19
N LEU A 285 20.58 5.35 8.86
CA LEU A 285 19.55 4.46 9.38
C LEU A 285 19.59 4.36 10.92
N ASP A 286 20.79 4.17 11.50
CA ASP A 286 21.00 4.13 12.94
C ASP A 286 20.56 5.43 13.63
N ARG A 287 20.98 6.58 13.11
CA ARG A 287 20.65 7.89 13.70
C ARG A 287 19.19 8.27 13.52
N GLN A 288 18.56 7.96 12.38
CA GLN A 288 17.15 8.27 12.14
C GLN A 288 16.22 7.39 13.00
N THR A 289 16.57 6.12 13.21
CA THR A 289 15.77 5.21 14.07
C THR A 289 16.00 5.39 15.57
N ASN A 290 17.09 6.05 15.97
CA ASN A 290 17.37 6.33 17.38
C ASN A 290 16.34 7.32 17.98
N THR A 291 15.51 6.85 18.90
CA THR A 291 14.46 7.63 19.60
C THR A 291 14.86 8.06 21.01
N SER A 292 16.12 7.85 21.41
CA SER A 292 16.56 8.04 22.80
C SER A 292 16.43 9.47 23.29
N ILE A 293 16.70 10.46 22.43
CA ILE A 293 16.56 11.89 22.78
C ILE A 293 15.10 12.20 23.11
N THR A 294 14.18 11.88 22.19
CA THR A 294 12.75 12.10 22.36
C THR A 294 12.22 11.36 23.58
N SER A 295 12.56 10.08 23.74
CA SER A 295 12.09 9.25 24.85
C SER A 295 12.54 9.79 26.21
N ALA A 296 13.80 10.23 26.32
CA ALA A 296 14.33 10.83 27.54
C ALA A 296 13.62 12.14 27.90
N VAL A 297 13.40 13.03 26.92
CA VAL A 297 12.69 14.31 27.15
C VAL A 297 11.22 14.10 27.52
N VAL A 298 10.55 13.16 26.87
CA VAL A 298 9.15 12.82 27.17
C VAL A 298 9.02 12.27 28.59
N ALA A 299 9.92 11.36 29.00
CA ALA A 299 9.92 10.76 30.33
C ALA A 299 10.38 11.71 31.45
N ALA A 300 11.14 12.76 31.13
CA ALA A 300 11.68 13.66 32.12
C ALA A 300 10.61 14.53 32.81
N ASN A 301 10.65 14.61 34.15
CA ASN A 301 9.82 15.53 34.93
C ASN A 301 10.43 16.93 34.95
N LEU A 302 10.30 17.65 33.83
CA LEU A 302 10.78 19.03 33.66
C LEU A 302 9.66 20.05 33.94
N SER A 303 10.04 21.24 34.40
CA SER A 303 9.18 22.41 34.59
C SER A 303 9.99 23.71 34.56
N SER A 304 9.33 24.86 34.64
CA SER A 304 10.00 26.17 34.70
C SER A 304 10.80 26.40 35.99
N THR A 305 10.63 25.53 37.00
CA THR A 305 11.34 25.58 38.29
C THR A 305 12.37 24.47 38.44
N THR A 306 12.66 23.69 37.39
CA THR A 306 13.70 22.65 37.44
C THR A 306 15.06 23.30 37.73
N SER A 307 15.80 22.74 38.68
CA SER A 307 17.12 23.24 39.05
C SER A 307 18.11 23.10 37.88
N ALA A 308 19.07 24.04 37.79
CA ALA A 308 20.16 23.96 36.82
C ALA A 308 20.98 22.65 36.95
N THR A 309 21.07 22.10 38.17
CA THR A 309 21.74 20.81 38.42
C THR A 309 20.99 19.65 37.77
N ASP A 310 19.66 19.62 37.88
CA ASP A 310 18.84 18.53 37.35
C ASP A 310 18.79 18.58 35.82
N VAL A 311 18.74 19.79 35.25
CA VAL A 311 18.88 20.01 33.80
C VAL A 311 20.23 19.48 33.30
N ALA A 312 21.32 19.78 34.00
CA ALA A 312 22.66 19.30 33.63
C ALA A 312 22.80 17.77 33.75
N SER A 313 22.23 17.16 34.81
CA SER A 313 22.22 15.70 34.97
C SER A 313 21.42 15.01 33.87
N LEU A 314 20.25 15.54 33.52
CA LEU A 314 19.44 15.00 32.43
C LEU A 314 20.14 15.18 31.07
N ALA A 315 20.75 16.33 30.82
CA ALA A 315 21.54 16.56 29.60
C ALA A 315 22.68 15.53 29.45
N ALA A 316 23.37 15.21 30.56
CA ALA A 316 24.41 14.17 30.57
C ALA A 316 23.84 12.77 30.30
N GLN A 317 22.68 12.45 30.85
CA GLN A 317 21.98 11.18 30.60
C GLN A 317 21.56 11.07 29.12
N THR A 318 20.86 12.07 28.59
CA THR A 318 20.42 12.10 27.19
C THR A 318 21.60 12.04 26.22
N LYS A 319 22.72 12.70 26.55
CA LYS A 319 23.97 12.61 25.79
C LYS A 319 24.53 11.19 25.74
N THR A 320 24.54 10.51 26.88
CA THR A 320 25.05 9.12 26.98
C THR A 320 24.20 8.17 26.15
N GLU A 321 22.87 8.28 26.25
CA GLU A 321 21.95 7.44 25.48
C GLU A 321 21.98 7.73 23.98
N ALA A 322 22.21 8.98 23.58
CA ALA A 322 22.35 9.36 22.17
C ALA A 322 23.67 8.90 21.53
N ALA A 323 24.70 8.62 22.34
CA ALA A 323 25.99 8.11 21.89
C ALA A 323 25.97 6.60 21.64
N LYS A 324 25.01 5.87 22.21
CA LYS A 324 24.90 4.43 22.05
C LYS A 324 24.51 4.10 20.61
N PRO A 325 25.36 3.38 19.84
CA PRO A 325 24.92 2.86 18.56
C PRO A 325 23.78 1.86 18.82
N THR A 326 22.77 1.88 17.96
CA THR A 326 21.59 1.01 18.07
C THR A 326 21.99 -0.47 17.87
N SER A 327 23.26 -0.75 17.52
CA SER A 327 23.86 -2.05 17.23
C SER A 327 24.83 -2.63 18.28
N THR A 328 25.19 -1.94 19.36
CA THR A 328 25.88 -2.60 20.49
C THR A 328 24.88 -2.99 21.57
N SER A 329 24.37 -4.20 21.44
CA SER A 329 23.72 -4.91 22.54
C SER A 329 24.78 -5.28 23.58
N THR A 330 25.11 -4.34 24.47
CA THR A 330 25.34 -4.68 25.88
C THR A 330 24.07 -4.38 26.65
N THR A 331 22.94 -4.77 26.08
CA THR A 331 21.65 -4.76 26.75
C THR A 331 21.81 -5.68 27.97
N PRO A 332 21.66 -5.19 29.21
CA PRO A 332 21.28 -6.11 30.28
C PRO A 332 20.07 -6.84 29.73
N ALA A 333 20.11 -8.18 29.61
CA ALA A 333 19.12 -9.00 28.92
C ALA A 333 17.75 -8.30 28.94
N ALA A 334 17.30 -7.80 27.78
CA ALA A 334 16.03 -7.11 27.69
C ALA A 334 14.96 -8.03 28.32
N PRO A 335 13.95 -7.50 29.03
CA PRO A 335 13.00 -8.33 29.77
C PRO A 335 12.41 -9.46 28.89
N GLY A 336 12.90 -10.69 29.05
CA GLY A 336 12.47 -11.84 28.23
C GLY A 336 13.54 -12.52 27.38
N VAL A 337 14.75 -11.98 27.19
CA VAL A 337 15.82 -12.71 26.47
C VAL A 337 16.22 -13.94 27.28
N LEU A 338 16.12 -15.11 26.67
CA LEU A 338 16.47 -16.42 27.25
C LEU A 338 17.91 -16.81 26.93
N ALA A 339 18.38 -16.51 25.72
CA ALA A 339 19.76 -16.71 25.26
C ALA A 339 20.07 -15.87 24.02
N SER A 340 21.07 -14.99 24.11
CA SER A 340 21.67 -14.21 23.00
C SER A 340 23.03 -14.76 22.55
N PHE A 341 23.64 -15.67 23.32
CA PHE A 341 24.95 -16.29 23.05
C PHE A 341 26.17 -15.35 23.06
N ASP A 342 25.93 -14.04 23.20
CA ASP A 342 26.93 -13.01 23.41
C ASP A 342 27.12 -12.63 24.89
N GLU A 343 26.50 -13.36 25.82
CA GLU A 343 26.66 -13.10 27.25
C GLU A 343 28.12 -13.31 27.71
N ALA A 344 28.51 -12.60 28.78
CA ALA A 344 29.81 -12.80 29.43
C ALA A 344 30.03 -14.27 29.86
N THR A 345 28.95 -14.96 30.22
CA THR A 345 28.91 -16.40 30.45
C THR A 345 27.82 -17.01 29.55
N PRO A 346 28.18 -17.59 28.38
CA PRO A 346 27.21 -18.16 27.46
C PRO A 346 26.43 -19.35 28.06
N PRO A 347 25.20 -19.63 27.59
CA PRO A 347 24.42 -20.78 28.05
C PRO A 347 25.07 -22.11 27.66
N THR A 348 24.79 -23.17 28.44
CA THR A 348 25.25 -24.52 28.11
C THR A 348 24.45 -25.07 26.93
N VAL A 349 25.18 -25.53 25.91
CA VAL A 349 24.64 -26.14 24.70
C VAL A 349 25.09 -27.59 24.64
N LEU A 350 24.15 -28.52 24.48
CA LEU A 350 24.42 -29.96 24.38
C LEU A 350 23.69 -30.55 23.18
N GLY A 351 24.45 -30.98 22.17
CA GLY A 351 23.92 -31.73 21.03
C GLY A 351 23.62 -33.19 21.37
N PHE A 352 22.67 -33.81 20.68
CA PHE A 352 22.31 -35.21 20.88
C PHE A 352 21.88 -35.92 19.59
N ASN A 353 22.03 -37.25 19.59
CA ASN A 353 21.58 -38.20 18.57
C ASN A 353 22.03 -37.85 17.15
N GLY A 354 23.29 -37.42 16.98
CA GLY A 354 23.88 -37.00 15.70
C GLY A 354 24.06 -35.49 15.54
N ALA A 355 23.83 -34.72 16.60
CA ALA A 355 24.07 -33.29 16.64
C ALA A 355 25.19 -32.87 17.64
N GLU A 356 26.00 -33.81 18.12
CA GLU A 356 27.03 -33.61 19.16
C GLU A 356 28.13 -32.61 18.76
N GLY A 357 28.31 -32.35 17.46
CA GLY A 357 29.23 -31.35 16.94
C GLY A 357 28.72 -29.90 17.00
N SER A 358 27.51 -29.68 17.52
CA SER A 358 26.91 -28.35 17.67
C SER A 358 27.68 -27.49 18.67
N SER A 359 27.80 -26.19 18.41
CA SER A 359 28.57 -25.28 19.25
C SER A 359 28.10 -23.83 19.15
N ILE A 360 28.47 -23.00 20.14
CA ILE A 360 28.29 -21.55 20.06
C ILE A 360 29.47 -20.95 19.30
N MET A 361 29.20 -20.28 18.20
CA MET A 361 30.23 -19.71 17.32
C MET A 361 29.72 -18.47 16.58
N ALA A 362 30.61 -17.76 15.88
CA ALA A 362 30.20 -16.65 15.03
C ALA A 362 29.22 -17.15 13.94
N GLY A 363 28.12 -16.40 13.75
CA GLY A 363 27.10 -16.72 12.76
C GLY A 363 27.54 -16.43 11.31
N PRO A 364 26.81 -16.94 10.31
CA PRO A 364 27.00 -16.58 8.90
C PRO A 364 26.79 -15.08 8.64
N SER A 365 27.31 -14.57 7.51
CA SER A 365 27.19 -13.15 7.12
C SER A 365 25.76 -12.62 7.21
N GLY A 366 25.59 -11.46 7.84
CA GLY A 366 24.28 -10.87 8.15
C GLY A 366 23.80 -11.14 9.58
N GLY A 367 24.48 -12.01 10.33
CA GLY A 367 24.35 -12.13 11.78
C GLY A 367 25.26 -11.15 12.52
N SER A 368 24.92 -10.83 13.76
CA SER A 368 25.75 -10.07 14.69
C SER A 368 26.18 -10.98 15.83
N GLY A 369 27.43 -10.86 16.30
CA GLY A 369 27.89 -11.61 17.47
C GLY A 369 28.00 -13.13 17.26
N LYS A 370 27.75 -13.89 18.33
CA LYS A 370 27.74 -15.36 18.36
C LYS A 370 26.31 -15.89 18.29
N ALA A 371 26.17 -17.11 17.77
CA ALA A 371 24.93 -17.84 17.69
C ALA A 371 25.18 -19.32 18.02
N VAL A 372 24.15 -20.08 18.38
CA VAL A 372 24.27 -21.54 18.45
C VAL A 372 24.13 -22.15 17.06
N ASN A 373 25.16 -22.86 16.62
CA ASN A 373 25.13 -23.70 15.43
C ASN A 373 24.60 -25.10 15.81
N VAL A 374 23.42 -25.45 15.30
CA VAL A 374 22.88 -26.80 15.33
C VAL A 374 23.43 -27.56 14.12
N LEU A 375 24.54 -28.25 14.34
CA LEU A 375 25.22 -29.08 13.34
C LEU A 375 24.71 -30.52 13.44
N ARG A 376 23.99 -30.99 12.42
CA ARG A 376 23.47 -32.37 12.33
C ARG A 376 24.29 -33.19 11.33
N THR A 377 25.00 -34.22 11.78
CA THR A 377 25.88 -35.08 10.94
C THR A 377 25.41 -36.53 10.98
N GLY A 378 24.39 -36.89 10.19
CA GLY A 378 23.75 -38.21 10.29
C GLY A 378 22.81 -38.32 11.49
N GLY A 379 22.89 -39.45 12.20
CA GLY A 379 22.14 -39.71 13.42
C GLY A 379 20.65 -39.96 13.22
N ASP A 380 19.87 -39.60 14.23
CA ASP A 380 18.45 -39.90 14.27
C ASP A 380 17.59 -38.78 13.62
N PRO A 381 16.37 -39.12 13.17
CA PRO A 381 15.42 -38.13 12.64
C PRO A 381 15.08 -36.97 13.60
N TRP A 382 15.36 -37.13 14.90
CA TRP A 382 15.12 -36.14 15.95
C TRP A 382 16.40 -35.54 16.55
N ALA A 383 17.56 -35.68 15.88
CA ALA A 383 18.80 -35.04 16.35
C ALA A 383 18.62 -33.54 16.60
N GLY A 384 19.24 -33.01 17.65
CA GLY A 384 19.01 -31.62 18.02
C GLY A 384 19.93 -31.14 19.11
N VAL A 385 19.62 -29.96 19.61
CA VAL A 385 20.44 -29.27 20.61
C VAL A 385 19.58 -28.85 21.78
N VAL A 386 20.03 -29.14 22.99
CA VAL A 386 19.47 -28.59 24.23
C VAL A 386 20.26 -27.33 24.59
N VAL A 387 19.57 -26.21 24.72
CA VAL A 387 20.09 -24.97 25.28
C VAL A 387 19.56 -24.86 26.71
N THR A 388 20.44 -24.91 27.70
CA THR A 388 20.08 -24.69 29.10
C THR A 388 19.93 -23.19 29.35
N THR A 389 18.75 -22.77 29.79
CA THR A 389 18.43 -21.37 30.09
C THR A 389 18.21 -21.17 31.59
N GLY A 390 17.98 -19.93 32.02
CA GLY A 390 17.30 -19.67 33.29
C GLY A 390 15.85 -20.18 33.27
N ALA A 391 15.14 -20.05 34.38
CA ALA A 391 13.71 -20.36 34.43
C ALA A 391 12.95 -19.51 33.40
N ILE A 392 12.19 -20.16 32.51
CA ILE A 392 11.40 -19.50 31.47
C ILE A 392 10.08 -19.04 32.10
N PRO A 393 9.81 -17.73 32.23
CA PRO A 393 8.67 -17.23 33.00
C PRO A 393 7.37 -17.23 32.16
N PHE A 394 6.91 -18.43 31.78
CA PHE A 394 5.64 -18.61 31.10
C PHE A 394 4.46 -18.20 32.00
N THR A 395 3.46 -17.57 31.42
CA THR A 395 2.17 -17.30 32.07
C THR A 395 1.02 -17.69 31.14
N ALA A 396 -0.23 -17.58 31.61
CA ALA A 396 -1.41 -17.82 30.78
C ALA A 396 -1.41 -16.96 29.50
N THR A 397 -0.85 -15.74 29.56
CA THR A 397 -0.79 -14.77 28.46
C THR A 397 0.60 -14.60 27.87
N ARG A 398 1.63 -15.26 28.41
CA ARG A 398 3.01 -15.16 27.94
C ARG A 398 3.54 -16.53 27.57
N LYS A 399 3.39 -16.93 26.30
CA LYS A 399 3.72 -18.28 25.80
C LYS A 399 4.53 -18.31 24.51
N THR A 400 4.96 -17.15 24.02
CA THR A 400 5.56 -17.03 22.69
C THR A 400 7.07 -16.90 22.78
N ILE A 401 7.80 -17.81 22.15
CA ILE A 401 9.25 -17.75 21.98
C ILE A 401 9.55 -17.23 20.57
N THR A 402 10.56 -16.38 20.45
CA THR A 402 11.10 -15.88 19.19
C THR A 402 12.60 -16.14 19.14
N ALA A 403 13.17 -16.28 17.94
CA ALA A 403 14.61 -16.33 17.74
C ALA A 403 14.96 -15.86 16.33
N ARG A 404 16.15 -15.26 16.17
CA ARG A 404 16.78 -15.12 14.85
C ARG A 404 17.31 -16.48 14.42
N VAL A 405 16.98 -16.90 13.21
CA VAL A 405 17.35 -18.19 12.64
C VAL A 405 17.96 -18.01 11.26
N TYR A 406 19.12 -18.63 11.06
CA TYR A 406 19.72 -18.79 9.75
C TYR A 406 19.49 -20.20 9.22
N SER A 407 19.04 -20.30 7.97
CA SER A 407 19.02 -21.55 7.24
C SER A 407 19.78 -21.43 5.91
N PRO A 408 20.63 -22.41 5.55
CA PRO A 408 21.27 -22.44 4.24
C PRO A 408 20.31 -22.88 3.11
N VAL A 409 19.13 -23.39 3.46
CA VAL A 409 18.12 -23.89 2.51
C VAL A 409 16.72 -23.40 2.91
N ALA A 410 15.90 -23.06 1.92
CA ALA A 410 14.51 -22.70 2.17
C ALA A 410 13.63 -23.94 2.37
N GLY A 411 12.44 -23.76 2.91
CA GLY A 411 11.43 -24.82 3.06
C GLY A 411 11.64 -25.76 4.24
N VAL A 412 12.61 -25.48 5.13
CA VAL A 412 12.88 -26.31 6.31
C VAL A 412 11.99 -25.88 7.50
N PRO A 413 11.22 -26.79 8.11
CA PRO A 413 10.56 -26.51 9.37
C PRO A 413 11.58 -26.44 10.51
N MET A 414 11.47 -25.42 11.34
CA MET A 414 12.26 -25.24 12.54
C MET A 414 11.36 -25.50 13.74
N VAL A 415 11.62 -26.61 14.43
CA VAL A 415 10.83 -27.01 15.59
C VAL A 415 11.60 -26.66 16.85
N ILE A 416 10.90 -26.11 17.84
CA ILE A 416 11.41 -25.99 19.20
C ILE A 416 10.56 -26.80 20.17
N LYS A 417 11.16 -27.16 21.28
CA LYS A 417 10.51 -27.82 22.41
C LYS A 417 11.04 -27.21 23.70
N VAL A 418 10.22 -27.19 24.75
CA VAL A 418 10.68 -26.78 26.10
C VAL A 418 10.60 -27.94 27.07
N GLU A 419 11.58 -28.01 27.97
CA GLU A 419 11.68 -29.08 28.97
C GLU A 419 11.85 -28.52 30.38
N ASP A 420 11.30 -29.26 31.35
CA ASP A 420 11.42 -28.92 32.76
C ASP A 420 12.81 -29.27 33.34
N ALA A 421 13.03 -28.84 34.58
CA ALA A 421 14.29 -29.04 35.28
C ALA A 421 14.55 -30.51 35.73
N THR A 422 13.62 -31.45 35.51
CA THR A 422 13.72 -32.82 36.04
C THR A 422 14.37 -33.79 35.06
N THR A 423 14.97 -34.86 35.62
CA THR A 423 15.62 -35.97 34.90
C THR A 423 14.93 -37.26 35.36
N PRO A 424 14.56 -38.22 34.48
CA PRO A 424 14.96 -38.40 33.09
C PRO A 424 14.11 -37.60 32.06
N PRO A 425 14.53 -37.52 30.78
CA PRO A 425 13.96 -36.62 29.76
C PRO A 425 12.60 -37.06 29.18
N ASN A 426 11.75 -37.69 30.00
CA ASN A 426 10.48 -38.29 29.59
C ASN A 426 9.24 -37.53 30.12
N ALA A 427 9.43 -36.39 30.78
CA ALA A 427 8.36 -35.42 31.05
C ALA A 427 8.55 -34.18 30.17
N SER A 428 8.34 -34.33 28.86
CA SER A 428 8.29 -33.17 27.96
C SER A 428 6.88 -32.64 27.85
N ALA A 429 6.71 -31.32 28.02
CA ALA A 429 5.39 -30.73 27.92
C ALA A 429 5.03 -30.37 26.48
N GLU A 430 5.80 -29.57 25.72
CA GLU A 430 5.23 -28.96 24.50
C GLU A 430 6.22 -28.77 23.35
N ILE A 431 5.76 -29.05 22.13
CA ILE A 431 6.48 -28.92 20.86
C ILE A 431 5.77 -27.84 20.02
N ALA A 432 6.52 -26.90 19.47
CA ALA A 432 6.02 -25.88 18.58
C ALA A 432 6.85 -25.83 17.29
N SER A 433 6.19 -25.71 16.14
CA SER A 433 6.85 -25.54 14.83
C SER A 433 6.66 -24.12 14.32
N SER A 434 7.67 -23.58 13.64
CA SER A 434 7.53 -22.35 12.86
C SER A 434 7.06 -22.68 11.43
N ALA A 435 6.70 -21.64 10.67
CA ALA A 435 6.62 -21.73 9.22
C ALA A 435 7.97 -22.18 8.61
N PRO A 436 7.97 -22.77 7.38
CA PRO A 436 9.21 -23.12 6.70
C PRO A 436 10.08 -21.90 6.45
N VAL A 437 11.37 -22.01 6.75
CA VAL A 437 12.35 -20.92 6.63
C VAL A 437 12.66 -20.56 5.18
N VAL A 438 13.13 -19.33 4.95
CA VAL A 438 13.85 -18.95 3.72
C VAL A 438 15.36 -19.13 3.88
N VAL A 439 16.12 -19.01 2.78
CA VAL A 439 17.59 -18.96 2.83
C VAL A 439 18.03 -17.66 3.50
N GLY A 440 18.94 -17.73 4.46
CA GLY A 440 19.48 -16.58 5.19
C GLY A 440 18.89 -16.41 6.59
N TRP A 441 19.28 -15.29 7.23
CA TRP A 441 18.79 -14.89 8.55
C TRP A 441 17.35 -14.37 8.48
N GLN A 442 16.51 -14.82 9.41
CA GLN A 442 15.14 -14.35 9.61
C GLN A 442 14.73 -14.47 11.08
N THR A 443 13.64 -13.83 11.51
CA THR A 443 13.08 -14.05 12.85
C THR A 443 11.95 -15.06 12.76
N LEU A 444 12.02 -16.13 13.57
CA LEU A 444 10.96 -17.12 13.70
C LEU A 444 10.27 -16.96 15.05
N THR A 445 8.99 -17.32 15.06
CA THR A 445 8.10 -17.22 16.23
C THR A 445 7.43 -18.56 16.45
N TRP A 446 7.41 -19.01 17.71
CA TRP A 446 6.77 -20.23 18.16
C TRP A 446 5.84 -19.91 19.32
N VAL A 447 4.58 -20.32 19.20
CA VAL A 447 3.61 -20.22 20.29
C VAL A 447 3.54 -21.56 20.99
N MET A 448 3.88 -21.60 22.27
CA MET A 448 3.83 -22.82 23.08
C MET A 448 2.38 -23.07 23.52
N THR A 449 1.66 -23.89 22.76
CA THR A 449 0.34 -24.39 23.15
C THR A 449 0.48 -25.48 24.22
N GLY A 450 -0.54 -25.72 25.05
CA GLY A 450 -0.57 -26.86 25.98
C GLY A 450 0.24 -26.78 27.28
N LEU A 451 1.11 -25.77 27.46
CA LEU A 451 2.01 -25.66 28.63
C LEU A 451 1.34 -25.93 29.99
N ASP A 452 1.92 -26.85 30.77
CA ASP A 452 1.61 -27.03 32.19
C ASP A 452 2.33 -25.96 33.01
N LEU A 453 1.59 -24.88 33.32
CA LEU A 453 2.11 -23.74 34.08
C LEU A 453 2.44 -24.05 35.56
N THR A 454 2.22 -25.29 36.02
CA THR A 454 2.70 -25.75 37.34
C THR A 454 4.16 -26.21 37.31
N LYS A 455 4.74 -26.39 36.12
CA LYS A 455 6.14 -26.81 35.92
C LYS A 455 7.07 -25.61 35.74
N THR A 456 8.33 -25.81 36.11
CA THR A 456 9.41 -24.84 35.86
C THR A 456 10.25 -25.31 34.68
N TYR A 457 10.12 -24.63 33.55
CA TYR A 457 10.89 -24.89 32.33
C TYR A 457 12.23 -24.18 32.37
N THR A 458 13.32 -24.89 32.03
CA THR A 458 14.70 -24.37 32.10
C THR A 458 15.54 -24.71 30.87
N LYS A 459 14.91 -25.31 29.85
CA LYS A 459 15.59 -25.77 28.64
C LYS A 459 14.76 -25.42 27.42
N VAL A 460 15.44 -24.97 26.37
CA VAL A 460 14.91 -24.86 25.00
C VAL A 460 15.64 -25.90 24.15
N VAL A 461 14.90 -26.77 23.49
CA VAL A 461 15.41 -27.81 22.60
C VAL A 461 15.15 -27.40 21.17
N LEU A 462 16.21 -27.33 20.35
CA LEU A 462 16.19 -26.90 18.96
C LEU A 462 16.26 -28.13 18.05
N LEU A 463 15.27 -28.30 17.16
CA LEU A 463 15.04 -29.47 16.33
C LEU A 463 14.83 -29.07 14.86
N PRO A 464 15.85 -28.50 14.18
CA PRO A 464 15.75 -28.19 12.77
C PRO A 464 15.59 -29.47 11.93
N LYS A 465 14.71 -29.45 10.92
CA LYS A 465 14.38 -30.61 10.07
C LYS A 465 13.91 -31.86 10.84
N LEU A 466 13.16 -31.67 11.93
CA LEU A 466 12.58 -32.77 12.70
C LEU A 466 11.86 -33.79 11.78
N GLY A 467 12.14 -35.08 11.98
CA GLY A 467 11.58 -36.17 11.19
C GLY A 467 12.44 -36.61 9.99
N THR A 468 13.62 -36.02 9.79
CA THR A 468 14.53 -36.37 8.69
C THR A 468 15.94 -36.67 9.19
N VAL A 469 16.67 -37.55 8.51
CA VAL A 469 18.09 -37.84 8.79
C VAL A 469 18.96 -36.92 7.92
N SER A 470 19.91 -36.22 8.53
CA SER A 470 20.84 -35.33 7.80
C SER A 470 21.96 -36.15 7.13
N PRO A 471 22.59 -35.67 6.06
CA PRO A 471 23.73 -36.36 5.47
C PRO A 471 24.91 -36.39 6.46
N VAL A 472 25.79 -37.40 6.31
CA VAL A 472 27.01 -37.52 7.13
C VAL A 472 27.96 -36.33 6.98
N SER A 473 27.87 -35.59 5.88
CA SER A 473 28.64 -34.36 5.63
C SER A 473 28.19 -33.17 6.49
N GLY A 474 27.01 -33.25 7.12
CA GLY A 474 26.49 -32.21 8.00
C GLY A 474 25.47 -31.26 7.35
N ASP A 475 24.41 -30.94 8.08
CA ASP A 475 23.58 -29.73 7.89
C ASP A 475 23.82 -28.77 9.06
N SER A 476 23.94 -27.46 8.80
CA SER A 476 24.11 -26.44 9.84
C SER A 476 22.97 -25.42 9.83
N PHE A 477 22.39 -25.15 10.99
CA PHE A 477 21.35 -24.13 11.21
C PHE A 477 21.73 -23.29 12.42
N PHE A 478 21.63 -21.97 12.32
CA PHE A 478 22.03 -21.10 13.42
C PHE A 478 20.81 -20.48 14.09
N PHE A 479 20.84 -20.40 15.42
CA PHE A 479 19.82 -19.73 16.22
C PHE A 479 20.50 -18.68 17.11
N ASP A 480 19.87 -17.53 17.22
CA ASP A 480 20.36 -16.37 17.95
C ASP A 480 19.18 -15.59 18.55
N ASP A 481 19.43 -14.79 19.59
CA ASP A 481 18.43 -13.97 20.31
C ASP A 481 17.13 -14.73 20.69
N ILE A 482 17.28 -15.92 21.28
CA ILE A 482 16.15 -16.69 21.80
C ILE A 482 15.49 -15.88 22.91
N THR A 483 14.25 -15.48 22.69
CA THR A 483 13.54 -14.51 23.54
C THR A 483 12.12 -14.98 23.81
N LEU A 484 11.71 -14.97 25.08
CA LEU A 484 10.31 -15.06 25.48
C LEU A 484 9.67 -13.68 25.29
N ALA A 485 8.82 -13.58 24.27
CA ALA A 485 8.09 -12.36 23.96
C ALA A 485 7.32 -11.83 25.18
N PRO A 486 7.08 -10.51 25.28
CA PRO A 486 6.24 -9.94 26.33
C PRO A 486 4.91 -10.66 26.48
N ALA A 487 4.33 -10.60 27.68
CA ALA A 487 2.98 -11.10 27.88
C ALA A 487 2.06 -10.42 26.86
N ASP A 488 1.20 -11.20 26.22
CA ASP A 488 0.14 -10.67 25.41
C ASP A 488 -0.81 -9.93 26.36
N THR A 489 -0.57 -8.63 26.51
CA THR A 489 -1.42 -7.71 27.29
C THR A 489 -2.64 -7.28 26.48
N SER A 490 -2.79 -7.82 25.26
CA SER A 490 -3.95 -7.62 24.40
C SER A 490 -5.18 -8.30 25.00
N THR A 491 -5.82 -7.59 25.92
CA THR A 491 -7.28 -7.64 26.07
C THR A 491 -7.97 -6.79 25.00
N THR A 492 -7.20 -6.15 24.12
CA THR A 492 -7.69 -5.39 22.99
C THR A 492 -7.75 -6.29 21.77
N THR A 493 -8.88 -6.98 21.60
CA THR A 493 -9.28 -7.51 20.29
C THR A 493 -8.92 -6.49 19.21
N PRO A 494 -8.15 -6.87 18.15
CA PRO A 494 -7.78 -5.94 17.09
C PRO A 494 -9.01 -5.16 16.66
N THR A 495 -9.00 -3.84 16.84
CA THR A 495 -10.12 -3.00 16.47
C THR A 495 -10.14 -2.92 14.95
N ILE A 496 -11.13 -3.56 14.34
CA ILE A 496 -11.32 -3.49 12.90
C ILE A 496 -11.60 -2.02 12.53
N PRO A 497 -10.86 -1.44 11.59
CA PRO A 497 -11.08 -0.08 11.14
C PRO A 497 -12.51 0.10 10.63
N ALA A 498 -13.02 1.34 10.64
CA ALA A 498 -14.38 1.65 10.15
C ALA A 498 -14.62 1.20 8.70
N SER A 499 -13.55 1.01 7.91
CA SER A 499 -13.58 0.44 6.56
C SER A 499 -14.05 -1.03 6.51
N GLY A 500 -14.03 -1.75 7.63
CA GLY A 500 -14.38 -3.17 7.69
C GLY A 500 -13.29 -4.12 7.26
N LEU A 501 -12.10 -3.62 6.89
CA LEU A 501 -10.95 -4.45 6.54
C LEU A 501 -10.58 -5.33 7.75
N LEU A 502 -10.67 -6.65 7.58
CA LEU A 502 -10.25 -7.61 8.61
C LEU A 502 -8.75 -7.86 8.51
N THR A 503 -8.26 -8.05 7.29
CA THR A 503 -6.82 -8.14 6.97
C THR A 503 -6.57 -7.98 5.47
N SER A 504 -5.49 -7.29 5.13
CA SER A 504 -4.82 -7.16 3.83
C SER A 504 -3.46 -7.86 3.82
N PHE A 505 -2.99 -8.35 4.96
CA PHE A 505 -1.67 -8.97 5.14
C PHE A 505 -0.46 -8.03 4.94
N ASP A 506 -0.72 -6.75 4.64
CA ASP A 506 0.24 -5.67 4.56
C ASP A 506 0.24 -4.76 5.81
N GLU A 507 -0.51 -5.13 6.85
CA GLU A 507 -0.55 -4.38 8.11
C GLU A 507 0.80 -4.37 8.83
N ALA A 508 1.06 -3.29 9.59
CA ALA A 508 2.24 -3.20 10.47
C ALA A 508 2.30 -4.35 11.48
N THR A 509 1.14 -4.79 11.99
CA THR A 509 1.00 -6.03 12.76
C THR A 509 0.38 -7.08 11.85
N VAL A 510 1.23 -7.90 11.23
CA VAL A 510 0.81 -8.98 10.34
C VAL A 510 -0.05 -9.98 11.13
N PRO A 511 -1.23 -10.41 10.61
CA PRO A 511 -2.07 -11.39 11.29
C PRO A 511 -1.35 -12.73 11.42
N THR A 512 -1.65 -13.46 12.49
CA THR A 512 -1.13 -14.83 12.63
C THR A 512 -1.94 -15.78 11.76
N ILE A 513 -1.24 -16.69 11.07
CA ILE A 513 -1.85 -17.77 10.31
C ILE A 513 -1.42 -19.13 10.85
N LEU A 514 -2.29 -20.12 10.75
CA LEU A 514 -2.01 -21.50 11.11
C LEU A 514 -2.61 -22.43 10.05
N GLY A 515 -1.75 -23.07 9.25
CA GLY A 515 -2.15 -24.14 8.33
C GLY A 515 -2.42 -25.45 9.07
N PHE A 516 -3.32 -26.28 8.54
CA PHE A 516 -3.67 -27.57 9.16
C PHE A 516 -4.04 -28.64 8.13
N ASN A 517 -3.89 -29.90 8.54
CA ASN A 517 -4.29 -31.12 7.84
C ASN A 517 -3.75 -31.22 6.41
N GLY A 518 -2.49 -30.84 6.19
CA GLY A 518 -1.82 -30.82 4.88
C GLY A 518 -1.67 -29.43 4.26
N ALA A 519 -2.00 -28.37 5.00
CA ALA A 519 -1.77 -26.98 4.60
C ALA A 519 -0.74 -26.24 5.47
N GLU A 520 0.06 -26.95 6.27
CA GLU A 520 1.04 -26.40 7.23
C GLU A 520 2.15 -25.58 6.56
N GLY A 521 2.39 -25.78 5.26
CA GLY A 521 3.34 -25.01 4.45
C GLY A 521 2.80 -23.64 3.98
N SER A 522 1.58 -23.27 4.37
CA SER A 522 0.97 -21.99 4.01
C SER A 522 1.71 -20.81 4.62
N SER A 523 1.80 -19.70 3.89
CA SER A 523 2.60 -18.53 4.28
C SER A 523 1.95 -17.23 3.82
N ILE A 524 2.28 -16.12 4.48
CA ILE A 524 1.99 -14.77 3.98
C ILE A 524 3.16 -14.35 3.10
N MET A 525 2.90 -14.18 1.80
CA MET A 525 3.92 -13.92 0.80
C MET A 525 3.38 -13.00 -0.30
N SER A 526 4.25 -12.51 -1.18
CA SER A 526 3.79 -11.76 -2.35
C SER A 526 2.88 -12.62 -3.22
N GLY A 527 1.75 -12.05 -3.62
CA GLY A 527 0.78 -12.72 -4.47
C GLY A 527 1.28 -12.96 -5.91
N PRO A 528 0.61 -13.83 -6.69
CA PRO A 528 0.87 -13.99 -8.12
C PRO A 528 0.65 -12.69 -8.89
N SER A 529 1.21 -12.60 -10.11
CA SER A 529 1.08 -11.43 -10.99
C SER A 529 -0.37 -10.96 -11.12
N GLY A 530 -0.61 -9.67 -10.88
CA GLY A 530 -1.95 -9.07 -10.81
C GLY A 530 -2.44 -8.82 -9.38
N GLY A 531 -1.75 -9.33 -8.36
CA GLY A 531 -1.91 -8.95 -6.96
C GLY A 531 -1.04 -7.74 -6.60
N SER A 532 -1.36 -7.08 -5.49
CA SER A 532 -0.58 -6.00 -4.89
C SER A 532 -0.21 -6.41 -3.47
N GLY A 533 1.01 -6.11 -3.02
CA GLY A 533 1.41 -6.37 -1.64
C GLY A 533 1.56 -7.86 -1.29
N LYS A 534 1.26 -8.20 -0.03
CA LYS A 534 1.27 -9.56 0.51
C LYS A 534 -0.14 -10.15 0.48
N ALA A 535 -0.20 -11.47 0.38
CA ALA A 535 -1.42 -12.26 0.46
C ALA A 535 -1.14 -13.52 1.27
N VAL A 536 -2.16 -14.15 1.84
CA VAL A 536 -2.00 -15.49 2.39
C VAL A 536 -2.04 -16.52 1.26
N ASN A 537 -0.96 -17.27 1.09
CA ASN A 537 -0.90 -18.46 0.25
C ASN A 537 -1.34 -19.67 1.08
N VAL A 538 -2.53 -20.19 0.78
CA VAL A 538 -2.98 -21.48 1.25
C VAL A 538 -2.36 -22.56 0.37
N LEU A 539 -1.21 -23.08 0.81
CA LEU A 539 -0.48 -24.15 0.13
C LEU A 539 -0.94 -25.50 0.66
N ARG A 540 -1.65 -26.27 -0.17
CA ARG A 540 -2.13 -27.62 0.16
C ARG A 540 -1.23 -28.69 -0.47
N THR A 541 -0.50 -29.46 0.34
CA THR A 541 0.43 -30.51 -0.11
C THR A 541 -0.01 -31.88 0.41
N GLY A 542 -0.91 -32.56 -0.30
CA GLY A 542 -1.55 -33.78 0.21
C GLY A 542 -2.60 -33.47 1.29
N GLY A 543 -2.62 -34.30 2.33
CA GLY A 543 -3.47 -34.14 3.51
C GLY A 543 -4.95 -34.42 3.30
N ASP A 544 -5.77 -33.84 4.16
CA ASP A 544 -7.20 -34.13 4.21
C ASP A 544 -8.00 -33.28 3.19
N PRO A 545 -9.20 -33.76 2.77
CA PRO A 545 -10.10 -33.01 1.91
C PRO A 545 -10.50 -31.61 2.42
N TRP A 546 -10.27 -31.33 3.71
CA TRP A 546 -10.57 -30.07 4.40
C TRP A 546 -9.33 -29.31 4.88
N ALA A 547 -8.14 -29.60 4.34
CA ALA A 547 -6.94 -28.81 4.65
C ALA A 547 -7.16 -27.30 4.41
N GLY A 548 -6.64 -26.46 5.30
CA GLY A 548 -6.91 -25.03 5.23
C GLY A 548 -6.00 -24.21 6.12
N VAL A 549 -6.30 -22.92 6.20
CA VAL A 549 -5.54 -21.96 7.03
C VAL A 549 -6.49 -21.20 7.93
N VAL A 550 -6.19 -21.18 9.22
CA VAL A 550 -6.79 -20.26 10.18
C VAL A 550 -6.03 -18.94 10.12
N VAL A 551 -6.74 -17.84 9.96
CA VAL A 551 -6.24 -16.46 10.06
C VAL A 551 -6.85 -15.86 11.32
N THR A 552 -6.01 -15.45 12.27
CA THR A 552 -6.48 -14.74 13.46
C THR A 552 -6.73 -13.28 13.13
N THR A 553 -7.91 -12.80 13.49
CA THR A 553 -8.39 -11.45 13.19
C THR A 553 -8.82 -10.73 14.46
N GLY A 554 -9.21 -9.46 14.32
CA GLY A 554 -10.01 -8.76 15.33
C GLY A 554 -11.36 -9.42 15.61
N ALA A 555 -12.07 -8.94 16.64
CA ALA A 555 -13.47 -9.33 16.84
C ALA A 555 -14.30 -8.87 15.64
N ILE A 556 -14.74 -9.81 14.81
CA ILE A 556 -15.49 -9.51 13.58
C ILE A 556 -16.83 -8.90 13.98
N PRO A 557 -17.11 -7.61 13.67
CA PRO A 557 -18.27 -6.90 14.21
C PRO A 557 -19.51 -7.22 13.38
N PHE A 558 -19.94 -8.48 13.42
CA PHE A 558 -21.19 -8.89 12.80
C PHE A 558 -22.37 -8.21 13.47
N THR A 559 -23.31 -7.73 12.67
CA THR A 559 -24.62 -7.23 13.13
C THR A 559 -25.73 -7.98 12.41
N ALA A 560 -26.99 -7.72 12.75
CA ALA A 560 -28.13 -8.27 12.02
C ALA A 560 -28.09 -7.91 10.52
N THR A 561 -27.53 -6.75 10.20
CA THR A 561 -27.45 -6.10 8.89
C THR A 561 -26.05 -6.15 8.27
N ARG A 562 -25.05 -6.69 8.98
CA ARG A 562 -23.66 -6.72 8.52
C ARG A 562 -23.09 -8.11 8.70
N LYS A 563 -23.27 -8.98 7.69
CA LYS A 563 -22.86 -10.39 7.71
C LYS A 563 -22.09 -10.83 6.46
N THR A 564 -21.61 -9.91 5.65
CA THR A 564 -20.99 -10.24 4.36
C THR A 564 -19.48 -10.06 4.41
N ILE A 565 -18.73 -11.11 4.11
CA ILE A 565 -17.27 -11.06 3.96
C ILE A 565 -16.92 -11.06 2.47
N THR A 566 -15.94 -10.26 2.08
CA THR A 566 -15.35 -10.25 0.73
C THR A 566 -13.85 -10.47 0.81
N ALA A 567 -13.25 -11.06 -0.22
CA ALA A 567 -11.80 -11.15 -0.36
C ALA A 567 -11.41 -11.20 -1.85
N ARG A 568 -10.22 -10.68 -2.18
CA ARG A 568 -9.54 -11.01 -3.43
C ARG A 568 -8.98 -12.42 -3.31
N VAL A 569 -9.22 -13.26 -4.31
CA VAL A 569 -8.82 -14.66 -4.34
C VAL A 569 -8.14 -14.96 -5.66
N TYR A 570 -6.96 -15.57 -5.60
CA TYR A 570 -6.30 -16.18 -6.76
C TYR A 570 -6.49 -17.69 -6.72
N SER A 571 -7.02 -18.24 -7.81
CA SER A 571 -7.11 -19.69 -8.00
C SER A 571 -6.31 -20.14 -9.23
N PRO A 572 -5.51 -21.23 -9.15
CA PRO A 572 -4.86 -21.84 -10.30
C PRO A 572 -5.83 -22.68 -11.16
N VAL A 573 -7.03 -22.96 -10.64
CA VAL A 573 -8.06 -23.78 -11.31
C VAL A 573 -9.44 -23.14 -11.17
N ALA A 574 -10.21 -23.13 -12.25
CA ALA A 574 -11.57 -22.58 -12.23
C ALA A 574 -12.57 -23.60 -11.63
N GLY A 575 -13.69 -23.10 -11.10
CA GLY A 575 -14.84 -23.93 -10.70
C GLY A 575 -14.64 -24.79 -9.44
N VAL A 576 -13.64 -24.49 -8.61
CA VAL A 576 -13.42 -25.20 -7.33
C VAL A 576 -14.08 -24.45 -6.16
N PRO A 577 -14.65 -25.14 -5.17
CA PRO A 577 -15.25 -24.49 -4.00
C PRO A 577 -14.23 -23.67 -3.22
N MET A 578 -14.55 -22.41 -2.91
CA MET A 578 -13.76 -21.56 -2.01
C MET A 578 -14.60 -21.26 -0.77
N VAL A 579 -14.32 -21.97 0.32
CA VAL A 579 -15.12 -21.86 1.55
C VAL A 579 -14.42 -20.92 2.53
N ILE A 580 -15.19 -20.00 3.10
CA ILE A 580 -14.81 -19.26 4.31
C ILE A 580 -15.63 -19.78 5.47
N LYS A 581 -14.95 -20.01 6.59
CA LYS A 581 -15.53 -20.29 7.89
C LYS A 581 -15.06 -19.24 8.89
N VAL A 582 -15.91 -18.86 9.83
CA VAL A 582 -15.53 -18.00 10.97
C VAL A 582 -15.66 -18.76 12.26
N GLU A 583 -14.74 -18.51 13.18
CA GLU A 583 -14.69 -19.20 14.48
C GLU A 583 -14.45 -18.22 15.63
N ASP A 584 -14.93 -18.57 16.81
CA ASP A 584 -14.52 -17.91 18.05
C ASP A 584 -13.06 -18.25 18.42
N ALA A 585 -12.55 -17.65 19.50
CA ALA A 585 -11.17 -17.85 19.93
C ALA A 585 -10.81 -19.33 20.19
N ASN A 586 -11.78 -20.17 20.53
CA ASN A 586 -11.57 -21.57 20.91
C ASN A 586 -12.04 -22.58 19.83
N GLY A 587 -12.63 -22.10 18.73
CA GLY A 587 -13.24 -22.96 17.70
C GLY A 587 -14.59 -23.56 18.09
N ALA A 588 -15.20 -23.13 19.20
CA ALA A 588 -16.42 -23.75 19.75
C ALA A 588 -17.68 -23.24 19.03
N ALA A 589 -17.78 -21.93 18.81
CA ALA A 589 -18.76 -21.34 17.90
C ALA A 589 -18.16 -21.19 16.51
N SER A 590 -18.87 -21.68 15.49
CA SER A 590 -18.46 -21.51 14.10
C SER A 590 -19.64 -21.31 13.15
N ALA A 591 -19.37 -20.66 12.02
CA ALA A 591 -20.29 -20.55 10.91
C ALA A 591 -19.49 -20.63 9.61
N GLU A 592 -19.97 -21.39 8.63
CA GLU A 592 -19.30 -21.56 7.34
C GLU A 592 -20.28 -21.41 6.19
N ILE A 593 -19.79 -20.89 5.08
CA ILE A 593 -20.55 -20.86 3.82
C ILE A 593 -19.60 -21.02 2.64
N ALA A 594 -20.02 -21.82 1.67
CA ALA A 594 -19.30 -21.95 0.42
C ALA A 594 -19.66 -20.81 -0.53
N ALA A 595 -18.65 -20.22 -1.17
CA ALA A 595 -18.85 -19.53 -2.44
C ALA A 595 -18.26 -20.42 -3.54
N THR A 596 -19.06 -20.69 -4.58
CA THR A 596 -18.56 -21.37 -5.78
C THR A 596 -18.20 -20.28 -6.79
N PRO A 597 -16.91 -20.01 -7.06
CA PRO A 597 -16.49 -19.05 -8.08
C PRO A 597 -17.08 -19.41 -9.45
N THR A 598 -17.58 -18.43 -10.19
CA THR A 598 -18.23 -18.66 -11.49
C THR A 598 -17.28 -18.62 -12.70
N VAL A 599 -16.08 -18.00 -12.69
CA VAL A 599 -15.09 -18.09 -13.80
C VAL A 599 -13.62 -17.77 -13.40
N ALA A 600 -12.67 -18.38 -14.16
CA ALA A 600 -11.25 -18.10 -14.44
C ALA A 600 -10.14 -18.37 -13.41
N VAL A 601 -9.04 -18.95 -13.93
CA VAL A 601 -7.70 -18.95 -13.32
C VAL A 601 -7.25 -17.50 -13.18
N GLY A 602 -6.73 -17.12 -12.01
CA GLY A 602 -6.29 -15.75 -11.74
C GLY A 602 -6.98 -15.12 -10.52
N TRP A 603 -6.70 -13.83 -10.32
CA TRP A 603 -7.29 -12.99 -9.26
C TRP A 603 -8.74 -12.60 -9.57
N GLN A 604 -9.63 -12.75 -8.59
CA GLN A 604 -11.03 -12.31 -8.62
C GLN A 604 -11.51 -11.91 -7.22
N THR A 605 -12.62 -11.19 -7.09
CA THR A 605 -13.23 -10.92 -5.77
C THR A 605 -14.33 -11.91 -5.49
N LEU A 606 -14.25 -12.63 -4.36
CA LEU A 606 -15.32 -13.51 -3.88
C LEU A 606 -16.06 -12.86 -2.71
N THR A 607 -17.33 -13.22 -2.57
CA THR A 607 -18.25 -12.68 -1.57
C THR A 607 -18.99 -13.83 -0.88
N TRP A 608 -18.98 -13.82 0.45
CA TRP A 608 -19.63 -14.82 1.31
C TRP A 608 -20.64 -14.13 2.23
N ALA A 609 -21.92 -14.48 2.10
CA ALA A 609 -22.97 -14.04 3.01
C ALA A 609 -23.05 -14.98 4.21
N MET A 610 -22.50 -14.59 5.35
CA MET A 610 -22.39 -15.41 6.56
C MET A 610 -23.74 -15.53 7.29
N THR A 611 -24.72 -16.20 6.69
CA THR A 611 -26.09 -16.31 7.22
C THR A 611 -26.16 -17.08 8.54
N GLY A 612 -25.20 -17.99 8.79
CA GLY A 612 -25.14 -18.86 9.97
C GLY A 612 -24.46 -18.28 11.22
N VAL A 613 -24.02 -17.01 11.22
CA VAL A 613 -23.37 -16.42 12.41
C VAL A 613 -24.36 -16.17 13.55
N ASP A 614 -24.01 -16.68 14.73
CA ASP A 614 -24.72 -16.42 15.98
C ASP A 614 -24.21 -15.10 16.58
N LEU A 615 -25.06 -14.06 16.55
CA LEU A 615 -24.72 -12.72 17.01
C LEU A 615 -24.51 -12.62 18.53
N THR A 616 -24.77 -13.69 19.30
CA THR A 616 -24.43 -13.76 20.73
C THR A 616 -22.98 -14.17 20.97
N LYS A 617 -22.25 -14.57 19.92
CA LYS A 617 -20.86 -15.03 19.98
C LYS A 617 -19.91 -13.98 19.42
N THR A 618 -18.66 -14.01 19.88
CA THR A 618 -17.58 -13.19 19.35
C THR A 618 -16.67 -14.04 18.49
N TYR A 619 -16.66 -13.79 17.19
CA TYR A 619 -15.80 -14.46 16.23
C TYR A 619 -14.50 -13.67 16.07
N THR A 620 -13.36 -14.36 16.13
CA THR A 620 -12.03 -13.73 16.05
C THR A 620 -11.11 -14.43 15.06
N LYS A 621 -11.62 -15.41 14.30
CA LYS A 621 -10.87 -16.16 13.30
C LYS A 621 -11.63 -16.25 11.99
N VAL A 622 -10.88 -16.18 10.89
CA VAL A 622 -11.34 -16.53 9.53
C VAL A 622 -10.56 -17.77 9.10
N VAL A 623 -11.26 -18.83 8.69
CA VAL A 623 -10.69 -20.10 8.23
C VAL A 623 -10.91 -20.23 6.74
N LEU A 624 -9.83 -20.39 5.98
CA LEU A 624 -9.80 -20.45 4.53
C LEU A 624 -9.66 -21.90 4.08
N LEU A 625 -10.65 -22.38 3.33
CA LEU A 625 -10.80 -23.77 2.91
C LEU A 625 -10.96 -23.85 1.38
N PRO A 626 -9.89 -23.58 0.60
CA PRO A 626 -9.94 -23.70 -0.85
C PRO A 626 -10.02 -25.17 -1.27
N LYS A 627 -10.78 -25.42 -2.35
CA LYS A 627 -10.95 -26.75 -2.96
C LYS A 627 -11.51 -27.80 -1.98
N LEU A 628 -12.34 -27.37 -1.03
CA LEU A 628 -12.94 -28.20 0.01
C LEU A 628 -13.61 -29.44 -0.58
N GLY A 629 -13.35 -30.61 0.03
CA GLY A 629 -13.89 -31.90 -0.40
C GLY A 629 -12.97 -32.69 -1.34
N THR A 630 -11.76 -32.18 -1.62
CA THR A 630 -10.78 -32.88 -2.47
C THR A 630 -9.38 -32.91 -1.84
N VAL A 631 -8.62 -33.98 -2.09
CA VAL A 631 -7.21 -34.08 -1.67
C VAL A 631 -6.33 -33.43 -2.75
N SER A 632 -5.36 -32.60 -2.33
CA SER A 632 -4.39 -31.98 -3.24
C SER A 632 -3.21 -32.93 -3.52
N PRO A 633 -2.51 -32.80 -4.64
CA PRO A 633 -1.32 -33.61 -4.90
C PRO A 633 -0.21 -33.28 -3.87
N VAL A 634 0.66 -34.25 -3.58
CA VAL A 634 1.84 -34.04 -2.71
C VAL A 634 2.79 -32.96 -3.24
N SER A 635 2.74 -32.66 -4.54
CA SER A 635 3.50 -31.55 -5.15
C SER A 635 2.99 -30.16 -4.79
N GLY A 636 1.77 -30.04 -4.24
CA GLY A 636 1.18 -28.78 -3.79
C GLY A 636 0.20 -28.12 -4.77
N ASP A 637 -0.94 -27.63 -4.26
CA ASP A 637 -1.80 -26.62 -4.88
C ASP A 637 -1.69 -25.31 -4.07
N SER A 638 -1.51 -24.16 -4.72
CA SER A 638 -1.46 -22.83 -4.06
C SER A 638 -2.68 -21.99 -4.38
N PHE A 639 -3.36 -21.47 -3.36
CA PHE A 639 -4.50 -20.56 -3.49
C PHE A 639 -4.23 -19.30 -2.67
N PHE A 640 -4.39 -18.12 -3.25
CA PHE A 640 -4.07 -16.87 -2.53
C PHE A 640 -5.35 -16.14 -2.13
N PHE A 641 -5.36 -15.57 -0.93
CA PHE A 641 -6.42 -14.71 -0.43
C PHE A 641 -5.81 -13.39 0.05
N ASP A 642 -6.49 -12.29 -0.24
CA ASP A 642 -6.06 -10.93 0.04
C ASP A 642 -7.28 -10.02 0.29
N ASP A 643 -7.09 -8.90 0.97
CA ASP A 643 -8.13 -7.91 1.32
C ASP A 643 -9.42 -8.52 1.91
N ILE A 644 -9.26 -9.40 2.90
CA ILE A 644 -10.40 -9.97 3.64
C ILE A 644 -11.09 -8.85 4.39
N THR A 645 -12.33 -8.57 4.01
CA THR A 645 -13.09 -7.41 4.46
C THR A 645 -14.48 -7.84 4.90
N LEU A 646 -14.92 -7.40 6.08
CA LEU A 646 -16.33 -7.39 6.45
C LEU A 646 -16.95 -6.18 5.77
N ALA A 647 -17.73 -6.43 4.73
CA ALA A 647 -18.42 -5.42 3.96
C ALA A 647 -19.15 -4.43 4.90
N PRO A 648 -19.24 -3.13 4.52
CA PRO A 648 -19.95 -2.15 5.32
C PRO A 648 -21.37 -2.63 5.64
N GLU A 649 -21.94 -2.09 6.72
CA GLU A 649 -23.31 -2.41 7.12
C GLU A 649 -24.22 -2.37 5.89
N GLN A 650 -24.82 -3.52 5.57
CA GLN A 650 -25.84 -3.55 4.56
C GLN A 650 -26.93 -2.67 5.14
N ALA A 651 -27.18 -1.50 4.55
CA ALA A 651 -28.38 -0.75 4.85
C ALA A 651 -29.51 -1.79 4.90
N THR A 652 -30.27 -1.82 6.02
CA THR A 652 -31.46 -2.67 6.24
C THR A 652 -31.96 -3.15 4.89
N PRO A 653 -32.01 -4.48 4.61
CA PRO A 653 -32.11 -5.01 3.24
C PRO A 653 -32.96 -4.04 2.46
N PRO A 654 -32.36 -3.27 1.52
CA PRO A 654 -32.88 -1.97 1.12
C PRO A 654 -34.36 -2.19 0.94
N THR A 655 -35.20 -1.52 1.75
CA THR A 655 -36.65 -1.61 1.55
C THR A 655 -36.79 -1.42 0.06
N THR A 656 -37.15 -2.50 -0.67
CA THR A 656 -36.97 -2.55 -2.12
C THR A 656 -37.53 -1.24 -2.61
N PRO A 657 -36.71 -0.33 -3.19
CA PRO A 657 -37.15 1.05 -3.33
C PRO A 657 -38.52 1.01 -3.98
N THR A 658 -39.49 1.67 -3.37
CA THR A 658 -40.85 1.53 -3.89
C THR A 658 -40.97 2.17 -5.28
N ASN A 659 -39.98 2.99 -5.65
CA ASN A 659 -39.89 3.74 -6.88
C ASN A 659 -38.56 3.48 -7.63
N TYR A 660 -38.58 2.77 -8.76
CA TYR A 660 -37.39 2.57 -9.62
C TYR A 660 -37.75 2.25 -11.07
N LEU A 661 -36.75 2.31 -11.96
CA LEU A 661 -36.85 1.92 -13.36
C LEU A 661 -36.17 0.58 -13.59
N TYR A 662 -36.80 -0.31 -14.36
CA TYR A 662 -36.27 -1.63 -14.69
C TYR A 662 -36.61 -2.04 -16.13
N LEU A 663 -35.91 -3.07 -16.64
CA LEU A 663 -36.26 -3.72 -17.90
C LEU A 663 -37.27 -4.84 -17.62
N THR A 664 -38.38 -4.86 -18.35
CA THR A 664 -39.35 -5.96 -18.25
C THR A 664 -38.65 -7.30 -18.52
N ASP A 665 -38.97 -8.32 -17.71
CA ASP A 665 -38.38 -9.66 -17.76
C ASP A 665 -36.85 -9.72 -17.62
N ASN A 666 -36.21 -8.65 -17.16
CA ASN A 666 -34.76 -8.50 -17.20
C ASN A 666 -34.19 -8.83 -18.59
N ALA A 667 -34.86 -8.40 -19.65
CA ALA A 667 -34.52 -8.76 -21.02
C ALA A 667 -34.30 -7.52 -21.90
N LEU A 668 -33.50 -7.72 -22.95
CA LEU A 668 -33.36 -6.79 -24.06
C LEU A 668 -33.67 -7.53 -25.36
N SER A 669 -34.04 -6.79 -26.40
CA SER A 669 -34.31 -7.38 -27.70
C SER A 669 -33.44 -6.76 -28.78
N LEU A 670 -32.87 -7.60 -29.65
CA LEU A 670 -32.12 -7.16 -30.82
C LEU A 670 -32.96 -7.40 -32.07
N PHE A 671 -33.20 -6.33 -32.82
CA PHE A 671 -33.74 -6.39 -34.17
C PHE A 671 -32.57 -6.44 -35.16
N ASP A 672 -32.43 -7.54 -35.90
CA ASP A 672 -31.31 -7.76 -36.83
C ASP A 672 -31.51 -7.14 -38.22
N GLY A 673 -32.60 -6.38 -38.38
CA GLY A 673 -33.07 -5.81 -39.64
C GLY A 673 -34.22 -6.58 -40.28
N THR A 674 -34.45 -7.81 -39.85
CA THR A 674 -35.53 -8.70 -40.33
C THR A 674 -36.38 -9.27 -39.21
N SER A 675 -35.76 -9.70 -38.11
CA SER A 675 -36.40 -10.38 -36.99
C SER A 675 -35.96 -9.78 -35.67
N THR A 676 -36.81 -9.87 -34.64
CA THR A 676 -36.47 -9.43 -33.28
C THR A 676 -36.25 -10.65 -32.39
N THR A 677 -35.08 -10.75 -31.79
CA THR A 677 -34.72 -11.81 -30.84
C THR A 677 -34.57 -11.22 -29.44
N SER A 678 -35.25 -11.82 -28.45
CA SER A 678 -35.14 -11.41 -27.05
C SER A 678 -34.06 -12.21 -26.34
N TYR A 679 -33.25 -11.53 -25.54
CA TYR A 679 -32.19 -12.10 -24.73
C TYR A 679 -32.37 -11.69 -23.29
N SER A 680 -32.32 -12.66 -22.37
CA SER A 680 -32.32 -12.35 -20.94
C SER A 680 -30.97 -11.82 -20.50
N MET A 681 -30.95 -11.03 -19.43
CA MET A 681 -29.71 -10.54 -18.83
C MET A 681 -28.80 -11.70 -18.40
N ALA A 682 -29.40 -12.77 -17.86
CA ALA A 682 -28.67 -13.98 -17.49
C ALA A 682 -27.99 -14.66 -18.69
N GLN A 683 -28.64 -14.68 -19.86
CA GLN A 683 -28.02 -15.20 -21.09
C GLN A 683 -26.83 -14.33 -21.52
N PHE A 684 -26.98 -13.00 -21.50
CA PHE A 684 -25.90 -12.07 -21.77
C PHE A 684 -24.70 -12.25 -20.82
N GLN A 685 -24.96 -12.42 -19.52
CA GLN A 685 -23.92 -12.61 -18.49
C GLN A 685 -23.30 -14.01 -18.51
N SER A 686 -23.91 -14.98 -19.20
CA SER A 686 -23.40 -16.35 -19.28
C SER A 686 -22.14 -16.44 -20.15
N ALA A 687 -21.32 -17.47 -19.92
CA ALA A 687 -20.15 -17.74 -20.75
C ALA A 687 -20.48 -18.00 -22.23
N ALA A 688 -21.73 -18.40 -22.54
CA ALA A 688 -22.19 -18.56 -23.92
C ALA A 688 -22.47 -17.20 -24.59
N GLY A 689 -22.89 -16.19 -23.82
CA GLY A 689 -23.25 -14.87 -24.34
C GLY A 689 -24.48 -14.87 -25.24
N ILE A 690 -24.66 -13.78 -25.98
CA ILE A 690 -25.75 -13.61 -26.96
C ILE A 690 -25.19 -13.51 -28.38
N ASN A 691 -25.97 -13.93 -29.38
CA ASN A 691 -25.55 -13.81 -30.77
C ASN A 691 -25.94 -12.44 -31.33
N VAL A 692 -25.02 -11.83 -32.05
CA VAL A 692 -25.22 -10.54 -32.74
C VAL A 692 -24.85 -10.75 -34.19
N LYS A 693 -25.83 -10.54 -35.08
CA LYS A 693 -25.60 -10.67 -36.52
C LYS A 693 -24.63 -9.60 -37.01
N TRP A 694 -23.61 -10.02 -37.72
CA TRP A 694 -22.53 -9.19 -38.24
C TRP A 694 -22.21 -9.56 -39.70
N PRO A 695 -22.16 -8.60 -40.62
CA PRO A 695 -22.37 -7.16 -40.40
C PRO A 695 -23.82 -6.83 -40.02
N MET A 696 -24.02 -5.81 -39.20
CA MET A 696 -25.37 -5.39 -38.83
C MET A 696 -26.10 -4.82 -40.04
N ALA A 697 -27.40 -5.11 -40.19
CA ALA A 697 -28.23 -4.40 -41.16
C ALA A 697 -28.38 -2.92 -40.75
N ASN A 698 -28.53 -1.98 -41.69
CA ASN A 698 -28.68 -0.55 -41.38
C ASN A 698 -29.83 -0.27 -40.38
N ASN A 699 -30.97 -0.89 -40.57
CA ASN A 699 -32.12 -0.74 -39.68
C ASN A 699 -32.03 -1.59 -38.39
N ALA A 700 -30.91 -2.31 -38.14
CA ALA A 700 -30.75 -3.08 -36.92
C ALA A 700 -30.83 -2.18 -35.69
N ALA A 701 -31.51 -2.65 -34.64
CA ALA A 701 -31.84 -1.82 -33.49
C ALA A 701 -31.86 -2.60 -32.18
N LEU A 702 -31.47 -1.93 -31.10
CA LEU A 702 -31.71 -2.38 -29.73
C LEU A 702 -33.10 -1.92 -29.31
N LYS A 703 -33.88 -2.85 -28.77
CA LYS A 703 -35.24 -2.62 -28.27
C LYS A 703 -35.27 -2.88 -26.78
N LEU A 704 -35.79 -1.90 -26.04
CA LEU A 704 -35.84 -1.86 -24.59
C LEU A 704 -37.28 -1.66 -24.12
N ASN A 705 -37.74 -2.57 -23.27
CA ASN A 705 -39.04 -2.47 -22.61
C ASN A 705 -38.79 -1.98 -21.19
N LEU A 706 -38.94 -0.68 -20.97
CA LEU A 706 -38.75 -0.09 -19.65
C LEU A 706 -40.08 -0.08 -18.90
N ALA A 707 -40.00 -0.36 -17.59
CA ALA A 707 -41.13 -0.30 -16.69
C ALA A 707 -40.72 0.40 -15.38
N GLU A 708 -41.72 0.94 -14.68
CA GLU A 708 -41.55 1.59 -13.40
C GLU A 708 -42.16 0.72 -12.31
N ASN A 709 -41.42 0.49 -11.23
CA ASN A 709 -42.02 0.09 -9.97
C ASN A 709 -42.35 1.39 -9.23
N GLY A 710 -43.58 1.53 -8.73
CA GLY A 710 -44.08 2.76 -8.11
C GLY A 710 -44.01 4.00 -9.02
N SER A 711 -43.74 5.17 -8.43
CA SER A 711 -43.58 6.45 -9.14
C SER A 711 -42.10 6.80 -9.28
N PHE A 712 -41.47 6.30 -10.34
CA PHE A 712 -40.08 6.66 -10.66
C PHE A 712 -39.99 8.17 -10.97
N THR A 713 -39.14 8.88 -10.24
CA THR A 713 -38.91 10.31 -10.40
C THR A 713 -37.42 10.59 -10.54
N LEU A 714 -37.09 11.68 -11.23
CA LEU A 714 -35.73 12.20 -11.37
C LEU A 714 -35.65 13.54 -10.66
N ALA A 715 -34.50 13.80 -10.02
CA ALA A 715 -34.22 15.11 -9.44
C ALA A 715 -34.11 16.18 -10.55
N SER A 716 -34.48 17.41 -10.23
CA SER A 716 -34.29 18.53 -11.16
C SER A 716 -32.80 18.71 -11.46
N GLY A 717 -32.45 18.80 -12.75
CA GLY A 717 -31.06 18.95 -13.20
C GLY A 717 -30.20 17.70 -13.05
N GLN A 718 -30.81 16.51 -12.86
CA GLN A 718 -30.07 15.26 -12.71
C GLN A 718 -29.22 14.94 -13.94
N THR A 719 -27.97 14.57 -13.70
CA THR A 719 -27.03 14.12 -14.72
C THR A 719 -26.55 12.70 -14.47
N MET A 720 -26.13 12.03 -15.54
CA MET A 720 -25.55 10.69 -15.53
C MET A 720 -24.25 10.66 -16.31
N SER A 721 -23.45 9.64 -16.04
CA SER A 721 -22.32 9.23 -16.86
C SER A 721 -22.56 7.79 -17.32
N ALA A 722 -21.99 7.41 -18.46
CA ALA A 722 -22.01 6.04 -18.92
C ALA A 722 -20.66 5.65 -19.51
N ALA A 723 -20.30 4.37 -19.36
CA ALA A 723 -19.13 3.80 -20.02
C ALA A 723 -19.44 2.42 -20.58
N VAL A 724 -18.74 2.09 -21.66
CA VAL A 724 -18.78 0.77 -22.29
C VAL A 724 -17.36 0.29 -22.60
N ALA A 725 -17.11 -0.99 -22.40
CA ALA A 725 -15.91 -1.68 -22.84
C ALA A 725 -16.31 -2.91 -23.64
N ILE A 726 -15.72 -3.09 -24.82
CA ILE A 726 -15.88 -4.27 -25.67
C ILE A 726 -14.48 -4.78 -25.99
N THR A 727 -14.16 -5.98 -25.49
CA THR A 727 -12.83 -6.57 -25.62
C THR A 727 -12.95 -7.95 -26.24
N GLN A 728 -12.13 -8.23 -27.24
CA GLN A 728 -12.11 -9.53 -27.90
C GLN A 728 -11.71 -10.63 -26.92
N ASP A 729 -12.54 -11.67 -26.79
CA ASP A 729 -12.37 -12.79 -25.85
C ASP A 729 -11.68 -13.96 -26.56
N THR A 730 -10.45 -13.73 -27.07
CA THR A 730 -9.67 -14.79 -27.74
C THR A 730 -8.17 -14.66 -27.47
N PRO A 731 -7.41 -15.79 -27.45
CA PRO A 731 -5.96 -15.75 -27.21
C PRO A 731 -5.13 -15.04 -28.30
N ALA A 732 -5.68 -14.84 -29.49
CA ALA A 732 -4.96 -14.34 -30.67
C ALA A 732 -5.35 -12.92 -31.09
N GLY A 733 -6.31 -12.30 -30.40
CA GLY A 733 -6.86 -11.00 -30.77
C GLY A 733 -6.77 -9.99 -29.64
N ALA A 734 -6.30 -8.78 -29.94
CA ALA A 734 -6.14 -7.67 -28.99
C ALA A 734 -7.15 -6.54 -29.23
N GLY A 735 -8.18 -6.78 -30.04
CA GLY A 735 -9.19 -5.78 -30.39
C GLY A 735 -9.96 -5.32 -29.16
N GLU A 736 -9.96 -4.01 -28.92
CA GLU A 736 -10.64 -3.42 -27.77
C GLU A 736 -11.22 -2.05 -28.13
N VAL A 737 -12.41 -1.77 -27.63
CA VAL A 737 -13.02 -0.44 -27.66
C VAL A 737 -13.50 -0.11 -26.26
N LYS A 738 -13.10 1.05 -25.74
CA LYS A 738 -13.60 1.60 -24.47
C LYS A 738 -14.09 3.01 -24.72
N ALA A 739 -15.27 3.36 -24.24
CA ALA A 739 -15.77 4.72 -24.34
C ALA A 739 -16.43 5.14 -23.03
N TYR A 740 -16.36 6.43 -22.73
CA TYR A 740 -17.24 7.04 -21.74
C TYR A 740 -17.85 8.33 -22.24
N ILE A 741 -18.97 8.69 -21.62
CA ILE A 741 -19.59 10.00 -21.68
C ILE A 741 -19.97 10.42 -20.27
N ASP A 742 -19.64 11.65 -19.92
CA ASP A 742 -19.89 12.23 -18.61
C ASP A 742 -20.74 13.50 -18.72
N ASN A 743 -21.44 13.83 -17.64
CA ASN A 743 -22.29 15.01 -17.50
C ASN A 743 -23.43 15.05 -18.54
N VAL A 744 -24.16 13.95 -18.70
CA VAL A 744 -25.34 13.84 -19.59
C VAL A 744 -26.61 14.14 -18.82
N ASN A 745 -27.47 15.02 -19.34
CA ASN A 745 -28.72 15.38 -18.68
C ASN A 745 -29.76 14.26 -18.83
N VAL A 746 -30.47 13.92 -17.75
CA VAL A 746 -31.62 13.02 -17.79
C VAL A 746 -32.82 13.70 -17.19
N THR A 747 -33.92 13.73 -17.94
CA THR A 747 -35.19 14.32 -17.50
C THR A 747 -36.33 13.35 -17.71
N LYS A 748 -37.35 13.44 -16.86
CA LYS A 748 -38.57 12.66 -16.99
C LYS A 748 -39.79 13.58 -17.02
N THR A 749 -40.66 13.40 -18.01
CA THR A 749 -41.97 14.06 -18.10
C THR A 749 -43.03 12.99 -18.36
N GLY A 750 -43.94 12.75 -17.41
CA GLY A 750 -44.89 11.63 -17.49
C GLY A 750 -44.15 10.28 -17.56
N ASN A 751 -44.42 9.49 -18.59
CA ASN A 751 -43.71 8.23 -18.90
C ASN A 751 -42.55 8.40 -19.87
N THR A 752 -42.25 9.64 -20.30
CA THR A 752 -41.18 9.94 -21.24
C THR A 752 -39.90 10.26 -20.47
N ILE A 753 -38.84 9.51 -20.75
CA ILE A 753 -37.49 9.73 -20.22
C ILE A 753 -36.62 10.24 -21.37
N GLN A 754 -36.04 11.41 -21.21
CA GLN A 754 -35.13 12.00 -22.19
C GLN A 754 -33.71 12.02 -21.64
N VAL A 755 -32.78 11.50 -22.44
CA VAL A 755 -31.33 11.54 -22.18
C VAL A 755 -30.73 12.48 -23.21
N THR A 756 -30.26 13.65 -22.75
CA THR A 756 -29.78 14.74 -23.60
C THR A 756 -28.33 15.07 -23.26
N VAL A 757 -27.46 15.13 -24.26
CA VAL A 757 -26.05 15.48 -24.07
C VAL A 757 -25.88 17.00 -24.08
N PRO A 758 -25.56 17.66 -22.95
CA PRO A 758 -25.36 19.10 -22.93
C PRO A 758 -24.03 19.50 -23.55
N THR A 759 -23.85 20.81 -23.72
CA THR A 759 -22.62 21.40 -24.25
C THR A 759 -21.40 21.22 -23.35
N THR A 760 -21.64 20.88 -22.07
CA THR A 760 -20.67 20.68 -21.01
C THR A 760 -20.33 19.20 -20.80
N ALA A 761 -20.88 18.30 -21.62
CA ALA A 761 -20.56 16.89 -21.56
C ALA A 761 -19.12 16.65 -22.02
N ASN A 762 -18.49 15.64 -21.44
CA ASN A 762 -17.19 15.14 -21.88
C ASN A 762 -17.38 13.73 -22.45
N ALA A 763 -16.73 13.40 -23.57
CA ALA A 763 -16.88 12.10 -24.20
C ALA A 763 -15.60 11.67 -24.91
N ILE A 764 -15.07 10.51 -24.52
CA ILE A 764 -13.82 9.96 -25.05
C ILE A 764 -14.02 8.52 -25.45
N VAL A 765 -13.46 8.12 -26.59
CA VAL A 765 -13.33 6.73 -27.02
C VAL A 765 -11.86 6.38 -27.18
N TYR A 766 -11.50 5.19 -26.73
CA TYR A 766 -10.22 4.54 -26.89
C TYR A 766 -10.43 3.26 -27.70
N GLY A 767 -9.56 3.03 -28.69
CA GLY A 767 -9.62 1.85 -29.54
C GLY A 767 -8.25 1.18 -29.69
N VAL A 768 -8.27 -0.14 -29.85
CA VAL A 768 -7.11 -0.99 -30.14
C VAL A 768 -7.43 -1.86 -31.35
N SER A 769 -6.53 -1.92 -32.33
CA SER A 769 -6.67 -2.81 -33.49
C SER A 769 -6.64 -4.29 -33.09
N GLY A 770 -7.21 -5.16 -33.92
CA GLY A 770 -7.24 -6.61 -33.67
C GLY A 770 -5.86 -7.26 -33.48
N ASP A 771 -4.82 -6.69 -34.08
CA ASP A 771 -3.41 -7.11 -33.91
C ASP A 771 -2.68 -6.42 -32.74
N GLY A 772 -3.35 -5.52 -32.02
CA GLY A 772 -2.83 -4.83 -30.84
C GLY A 772 -1.88 -3.68 -31.11
N LYS A 773 -1.53 -3.42 -32.37
CA LYS A 773 -0.46 -2.48 -32.75
C LYS A 773 -0.90 -1.04 -32.82
N THR A 774 -2.14 -0.80 -33.24
CA THR A 774 -2.69 0.55 -33.41
C THR A 774 -3.59 0.87 -32.24
N LYS A 775 -3.33 1.99 -31.58
CA LYS A 775 -4.11 2.49 -30.45
C LYS A 775 -4.44 3.95 -30.68
N ALA A 776 -5.67 4.33 -30.41
CA ALA A 776 -6.12 5.70 -30.62
C ALA A 776 -7.04 6.14 -29.49
N ILE A 777 -6.98 7.44 -29.17
CA ILE A 777 -7.92 8.13 -28.29
C ILE A 777 -8.54 9.25 -29.10
N ILE A 778 -9.86 9.34 -29.05
CA ILE A 778 -10.65 10.34 -29.76
C ILE A 778 -11.56 11.02 -28.74
N ASP A 779 -11.40 12.33 -28.59
CA ASP A 779 -12.41 13.18 -27.97
C ASP A 779 -13.53 13.41 -28.99
N PHE A 780 -14.74 13.00 -28.60
CA PHE A 780 -15.93 13.12 -29.41
C PHE A 780 -17.03 13.92 -28.70
N ALA A 781 -16.73 14.63 -27.62
CA ALA A 781 -17.69 15.41 -26.84
C ALA A 781 -18.52 16.37 -27.73
N ASN A 782 -17.84 17.04 -28.67
CA ASN A 782 -18.49 17.94 -29.62
C ASN A 782 -19.42 17.20 -30.62
N SER A 783 -19.10 15.96 -30.97
CA SER A 783 -19.88 15.16 -31.94
C SER A 783 -21.20 14.66 -31.36
N VAL A 784 -21.28 14.50 -30.03
CA VAL A 784 -22.50 14.05 -29.35
C VAL A 784 -23.28 15.18 -28.69
N LYS A 785 -22.78 16.41 -28.75
CA LYS A 785 -23.45 17.59 -28.19
C LYS A 785 -24.86 17.77 -28.78
N GLY A 786 -25.85 17.92 -27.90
CA GLY A 786 -27.25 18.12 -28.26
C GLY A 786 -28.02 16.86 -28.64
N VAL A 787 -27.34 15.70 -28.70
CA VAL A 787 -28.01 14.43 -28.98
C VAL A 787 -29.01 14.12 -27.88
N THR A 788 -30.24 13.79 -28.29
CA THR A 788 -31.34 13.45 -27.39
C THR A 788 -31.91 12.09 -27.75
N ASN A 789 -31.89 11.15 -26.80
CA ASN A 789 -32.63 9.89 -26.89
C ASN A 789 -33.89 9.96 -26.03
N THR A 790 -35.00 9.48 -26.58
CA THR A 790 -36.28 9.44 -25.87
C THR A 790 -36.68 7.99 -25.64
N PHE A 791 -36.89 7.65 -24.37
CA PHE A 791 -37.36 6.36 -23.92
C PHE A 791 -38.75 6.51 -23.30
N SER A 792 -39.52 5.42 -23.31
CA SER A 792 -40.84 5.35 -22.70
C SER A 792 -40.87 4.24 -21.66
N SER A 793 -41.41 4.56 -20.48
CA SER A 793 -41.73 3.60 -19.42
C SER A 793 -43.22 3.22 -19.39
N ALA A 794 -43.98 3.63 -20.39
CA ALA A 794 -45.40 3.28 -20.47
C ALA A 794 -45.57 1.77 -20.67
N VAL A 795 -46.64 1.20 -20.10
CA VAL A 795 -46.94 -0.22 -20.21
C VAL A 795 -46.98 -0.64 -21.68
N ASN A 796 -46.27 -1.71 -22.03
CA ASN A 796 -46.10 -2.24 -23.39
C ASN A 796 -45.38 -1.32 -24.40
N ALA A 797 -44.80 -0.19 -23.97
CA ALA A 797 -43.99 0.63 -24.84
C ALA A 797 -42.61 -0.01 -25.05
N VAL A 798 -42.14 0.03 -26.31
CA VAL A 798 -40.81 -0.44 -26.68
C VAL A 798 -40.00 0.77 -27.14
N SER A 799 -38.97 1.11 -26.39
CA SER A 799 -38.00 2.13 -26.79
C SER A 799 -37.02 1.50 -27.77
N THR A 800 -36.81 2.14 -28.92
CA THR A 800 -35.94 1.61 -29.98
C THR A 800 -34.76 2.53 -30.20
N VAL A 801 -33.56 1.97 -30.16
CA VAL A 801 -32.30 2.63 -30.49
C VAL A 801 -31.74 1.98 -31.74
N VAL A 802 -31.75 2.69 -32.86
CA VAL A 802 -31.18 2.20 -34.12
C VAL A 802 -29.66 2.20 -34.00
N LEU A 803 -29.05 1.02 -34.12
CA LEU A 803 -27.61 0.82 -34.02
C LEU A 803 -26.97 0.63 -35.39
N GLY A 804 -27.68 -0.02 -36.31
CA GLY A 804 -27.12 -0.51 -37.56
C GLY A 804 -26.56 0.57 -38.48
N GLU A 805 -27.34 1.62 -38.77
CA GLU A 805 -26.92 2.75 -39.60
C GLU A 805 -25.70 3.44 -39.01
N VAL A 806 -25.72 3.59 -37.69
CA VAL A 806 -24.63 4.20 -36.95
C VAL A 806 -23.40 3.33 -37.15
N VAL A 807 -23.42 2.09 -36.66
CA VAL A 807 -22.32 1.11 -36.79
C VAL A 807 -21.78 1.04 -38.22
N ASN A 808 -22.65 0.92 -39.23
CA ASN A 808 -22.23 0.83 -40.63
C ASN A 808 -21.61 2.13 -41.14
N TYR A 809 -22.02 3.30 -40.65
CA TYR A 809 -21.37 4.55 -40.97
C TYR A 809 -19.94 4.62 -40.41
N ALA A 810 -19.65 4.16 -39.17
CA ALA A 810 -18.25 4.09 -38.70
C ALA A 810 -17.46 3.13 -39.56
N VAL A 811 -18.05 1.96 -39.80
CA VAL A 811 -17.37 0.86 -40.47
C VAL A 811 -16.94 1.29 -41.87
N ASN A 812 -17.83 1.93 -42.62
CA ASN A 812 -17.53 2.47 -43.93
C ASN A 812 -16.54 3.63 -43.87
N GLY A 813 -16.64 4.49 -42.86
CA GLY A 813 -15.71 5.60 -42.66
C GLY A 813 -14.27 5.13 -42.48
N VAL A 814 -14.02 4.15 -41.62
CA VAL A 814 -12.65 3.68 -41.33
C VAL A 814 -12.17 2.57 -42.26
N SER A 815 -13.00 2.08 -43.18
CA SER A 815 -12.72 0.86 -43.95
C SER A 815 -11.42 0.90 -44.76
N ASN A 816 -10.93 2.10 -45.08
CA ASN A 816 -9.64 2.31 -45.75
C ASN A 816 -8.43 2.20 -44.79
N ASP A 817 -8.65 2.41 -43.48
CA ASP A 817 -7.63 2.38 -42.42
C ASP A 817 -7.65 1.06 -41.62
N PHE A 818 -8.77 0.32 -41.66
CA PHE A 818 -8.95 -0.97 -40.99
C PHE A 818 -9.51 -2.03 -41.96
N THR A 819 -8.63 -2.77 -42.63
CA THR A 819 -9.04 -3.90 -43.47
C THR A 819 -9.65 -5.02 -42.62
N GLY A 820 -10.71 -5.66 -43.11
CA GLY A 820 -11.28 -6.85 -42.47
C GLY A 820 -12.37 -6.63 -41.40
N MET A 821 -12.86 -5.40 -41.19
CA MET A 821 -13.91 -5.16 -40.19
C MET A 821 -15.23 -5.89 -40.48
N TYR A 822 -15.61 -6.06 -41.75
CA TYR A 822 -16.75 -6.90 -42.13
C TYR A 822 -16.52 -8.41 -41.88
N ALA A 823 -15.26 -8.81 -41.66
CA ALA A 823 -14.85 -10.17 -41.34
C ALA A 823 -14.72 -10.43 -39.83
N LEU A 824 -15.06 -9.47 -38.95
CA LEU A 824 -15.05 -9.68 -37.50
C LEU A 824 -16.02 -10.80 -37.09
N ARG A 825 -15.49 -11.83 -36.44
CA ARG A 825 -16.26 -12.96 -35.90
C ARG A 825 -15.78 -13.27 -34.49
N GLY A 826 -16.51 -14.13 -33.81
CA GLY A 826 -16.10 -14.69 -32.52
C GLY A 826 -16.64 -13.90 -31.34
N LYS A 827 -16.06 -14.19 -30.18
CA LYS A 827 -16.60 -13.81 -28.88
C LYS A 827 -15.94 -12.55 -28.34
N TYR A 828 -16.74 -11.69 -27.72
CA TYR A 828 -16.30 -10.44 -27.11
C TYR A 828 -16.91 -10.31 -25.73
N LYS A 829 -16.09 -9.93 -24.74
CA LYS A 829 -16.56 -9.49 -23.43
C LYS A 829 -17.09 -8.05 -23.56
N VAL A 830 -18.25 -7.79 -22.99
CA VAL A 830 -18.88 -6.47 -22.97
C VAL A 830 -19.15 -6.08 -21.53
N SER A 831 -18.65 -4.91 -21.12
CA SER A 831 -18.91 -4.30 -19.82
C SER A 831 -19.60 -2.95 -20.01
N ILE A 832 -20.65 -2.67 -19.24
CA ILE A 832 -21.46 -1.45 -19.33
C ILE A 832 -21.64 -0.88 -17.93
N VAL A 833 -21.48 0.44 -17.78
CA VAL A 833 -21.72 1.19 -16.54
C VAL A 833 -22.65 2.35 -16.84
N VAL A 834 -23.65 2.57 -15.98
CA VAL A 834 -24.52 3.75 -16.00
C VAL A 834 -24.61 4.29 -14.58
N THR A 835 -24.16 5.52 -14.37
CA THR A 835 -24.15 6.17 -13.05
C THR A 835 -25.40 7.01 -12.85
N ASN A 836 -25.73 7.30 -11.59
CA ASN A 836 -26.76 8.27 -11.20
C ASN A 836 -28.13 8.06 -11.87
N LEU A 837 -28.48 6.83 -12.22
CA LEU A 837 -29.82 6.43 -12.64
C LEU A 837 -30.22 5.22 -11.78
N PRO A 838 -31.37 5.22 -11.08
CA PRO A 838 -31.74 4.15 -10.16
C PRO A 838 -32.30 2.94 -10.92
N LEU A 839 -31.45 2.35 -11.78
CA LEU A 839 -31.74 1.15 -12.53
C LEU A 839 -31.69 -0.07 -11.62
N ARG A 840 -32.69 -0.93 -11.72
CA ARG A 840 -32.79 -2.18 -10.96
C ARG A 840 -33.27 -3.32 -11.85
N GLN A 841 -33.09 -4.53 -11.35
CA GLN A 841 -33.72 -5.71 -11.90
C GLN A 841 -35.23 -5.69 -11.59
N THR A 842 -36.00 -6.52 -12.29
CA THR A 842 -37.46 -6.64 -12.13
C THR A 842 -37.89 -6.87 -10.68
N ASP A 843 -37.12 -7.64 -9.92
CA ASP A 843 -37.35 -7.95 -8.50
C ASP A 843 -36.92 -6.81 -7.55
N GLY A 844 -36.40 -5.71 -8.08
CA GLY A 844 -35.87 -4.58 -7.34
C GLY A 844 -34.44 -4.75 -6.84
N THR A 845 -33.79 -5.86 -7.16
CA THR A 845 -32.37 -6.09 -6.90
C THR A 845 -31.54 -5.06 -7.66
N ALA A 846 -30.54 -4.46 -7.00
CA ALA A 846 -29.62 -3.53 -7.66
C ALA A 846 -28.71 -4.27 -8.65
N PHE A 847 -28.33 -3.61 -9.75
CA PHE A 847 -27.22 -4.10 -10.57
C PHE A 847 -25.90 -4.02 -9.77
N GLY A 848 -24.98 -4.95 -10.03
CA GLY A 848 -23.65 -4.91 -9.42
C GLY A 848 -22.86 -3.69 -9.87
N ASN A 849 -21.84 -3.30 -9.09
CA ASN A 849 -20.95 -2.22 -9.51
C ASN A 849 -19.90 -2.75 -10.49
N VAL A 850 -19.73 -2.05 -11.61
CA VAL A 850 -18.68 -2.29 -12.60
C VAL A 850 -17.82 -1.02 -12.68
N THR A 851 -16.52 -1.18 -12.84
CA THR A 851 -15.59 -0.06 -13.08
C THR A 851 -14.94 -0.24 -14.44
N ILE A 852 -15.09 0.75 -15.32
CA ILE A 852 -14.42 0.78 -16.61
C ILE A 852 -13.36 1.89 -16.58
N GLN A 853 -12.10 1.52 -16.83
CA GLN A 853 -10.99 2.46 -16.97
C GLN A 853 -10.86 2.85 -18.44
N VAL A 854 -11.28 4.07 -18.82
CA VAL A 854 -11.18 4.53 -20.21
C VAL A 854 -9.94 5.41 -20.38
N PRO A 855 -8.94 4.99 -21.19
CA PRO A 855 -7.78 5.81 -21.47
C PRO A 855 -8.14 7.16 -22.08
N THR A 856 -7.52 8.23 -21.57
CA THR A 856 -7.66 9.60 -22.06
C THR A 856 -6.35 10.18 -22.59
N LYS A 857 -5.22 9.51 -22.36
CA LYS A 857 -3.93 9.88 -22.95
C LYS A 857 -3.05 8.66 -23.23
N LEU A 858 -2.38 8.66 -24.38
CA LEU A 858 -1.33 7.68 -24.74
C LEU A 858 0.05 8.35 -24.73
N ASP A 859 1.10 7.60 -24.42
CA ASP A 859 2.48 8.01 -24.67
C ASP A 859 2.93 7.73 -26.12
N ALA A 860 4.19 8.04 -26.43
CA ALA A 860 4.78 7.81 -27.75
C ALA A 860 4.89 6.33 -28.15
N THR A 861 4.76 5.40 -27.19
CA THR A 861 4.75 3.95 -27.43
C THR A 861 3.33 3.40 -27.59
N GLY A 862 2.30 4.25 -27.42
CA GLY A 862 0.90 3.85 -27.42
C GLY A 862 0.42 3.28 -26.09
N ALA A 863 1.18 3.37 -25.00
CA ALA A 863 0.73 2.96 -23.68
C ALA A 863 -0.17 4.03 -23.04
N ALA A 864 -1.24 3.61 -22.38
CA ALA A 864 -2.13 4.53 -21.67
C ALA A 864 -1.41 5.13 -20.46
N THR A 865 -1.32 6.46 -20.43
CA THR A 865 -0.69 7.23 -19.34
C THR A 865 -1.70 7.91 -18.42
N THR A 866 -2.95 8.05 -18.87
CA THR A 866 -4.05 8.58 -18.08
C THR A 866 -5.33 7.87 -18.50
N SER A 867 -6.19 7.58 -17.51
CA SER A 867 -7.51 6.98 -17.71
C SER A 867 -8.51 7.65 -16.79
N VAL A 868 -9.78 7.68 -17.21
CA VAL A 868 -10.90 8.07 -16.37
C VAL A 868 -11.61 6.80 -15.87
N PRO A 869 -11.71 6.59 -14.55
CA PRO A 869 -12.53 5.53 -14.00
C PRO A 869 -14.01 5.93 -14.04
N VAL A 870 -14.85 5.09 -14.64
CA VAL A 870 -16.30 5.22 -14.54
C VAL A 870 -16.82 4.02 -13.74
N THR A 871 -17.29 4.29 -12.52
CA THR A 871 -17.75 3.27 -11.57
C THR A 871 -19.22 3.50 -11.22
N GLY A 872 -20.02 2.45 -11.29
CA GLY A 872 -21.42 2.49 -10.89
C GLY A 872 -22.18 1.20 -11.23
N PRO A 873 -23.51 1.20 -11.07
CA PRO A 873 -24.36 0.09 -11.48
C PRO A 873 -24.09 -0.29 -12.94
N GLY A 874 -23.87 -1.58 -13.18
CA GLY A 874 -23.38 -2.05 -14.45
C GLY A 874 -23.58 -3.55 -14.66
N LEU A 875 -23.21 -3.98 -15.86
CA LEU A 875 -23.37 -5.33 -16.35
C LEU A 875 -22.10 -5.76 -17.09
N GLU A 876 -21.69 -7.00 -16.88
CA GLU A 876 -20.66 -7.66 -17.69
C GLU A 876 -21.24 -8.91 -18.33
N GLY A 877 -20.99 -9.10 -19.61
CA GLY A 877 -21.46 -10.26 -20.35
C GLY A 877 -20.68 -10.49 -21.63
N TYR A 878 -21.23 -11.31 -22.51
CA TYR A 878 -20.57 -11.71 -23.74
C TYR A 878 -21.49 -11.61 -24.95
N ILE A 879 -20.90 -11.24 -26.09
CA ILE A 879 -21.54 -11.31 -27.40
C ILE A 879 -20.72 -12.22 -28.33
N ASN A 880 -21.40 -12.90 -29.26
CA ASN A 880 -20.78 -13.60 -30.37
C ASN A 880 -21.21 -12.94 -31.67
N LEU A 881 -20.24 -12.47 -32.45
CA LEU A 881 -20.50 -11.96 -33.79
C LEU A 881 -20.67 -13.13 -34.77
N THR A 882 -21.88 -13.27 -35.32
CA THR A 882 -22.28 -14.37 -36.22
C THR A 882 -22.71 -13.85 -37.59
N ASN A 883 -22.59 -14.65 -38.65
CA ASN A 883 -23.09 -14.30 -39.99
C ASN A 883 -24.62 -14.23 -40.08
#